data_AF-A0A9E4IIL9-F1
#
_entry.id   AF-A0A9E4IIL9-F1
#
_cell.length_a   1.000
_cell.length_b   1.000
_cell.length_c   1.000
_cell.angle_alpha   90.00
_cell.angle_beta   90.00
_cell.angle_gamma   90.00
#
_symmetry.space_group_name_H-M   'P 1'
#
loop_
_entity.id
_entity.type
_entity.pdbx_description
1 polymer ?
#
loop_
_entity_poly.entity_id
_entity_poly.type
_entity_poly.pdbx_seq_one_letter_code
_entity_poly.pdbx_strand_id
1 'polypeptide(L)'
;MRDGVELSADLFYPESDEPAPVIIKYYPYRKDDLLRGATVDNVAYYAAHGYITALLDIRGTGASAGVSDRMLRLQEWEDGYDAVEWVAAQPWCDGSVGMTGVSYGGYSALLTAAQAPPHLKAIAPVHAGWDLYENSHPGGMWQTFIWSGAYNAMMSAFSGAPPAADPEGAWLEIWEEHLTNNKPWLNSWLRDQVDGPAWHEGSVRYGLENIQCATFIIGGWHDIFVSDPFYMYMGLNPDVPKKLMVGPYLHTPPNIGFPGPRVDHLHEIVRWFDQHLKGEDTGIVDEPPIAIWVRGYDQPQARRETAAGYWRSESDWPLARAESETLYLQPGGRLTDEAPEDGGGGSVSYACDPAVGVSTMGLITGLAGDTGLPLDQRREAPGSVVFIGERLEADLELTGFPHATLYVSSTAEVTAFSVKLVDVHPDGPWALVSRVIKNATQRNSRTDPAPLVPGEVIELNIELEPVSYVLGAGHRLGIMVAGSDFPLVWPLPEHATNTVHMDRDHPSRVTLPVVSRHDSGLPAPDYRPAPPLPEASGTTEPLRWELVESLSGTEVSVVVSWGSDAIQDNGARVYWHVDFRATTDRAKPAESSIEADFRFDVDHGASTTEVRTTSRVAGNSDAFHGVTAVEVRTDGMPCFSRTWHCSVPRGFL
;
A
#
# COMPACT_ATOMS: atom_id res chain seq x y z
N MET A 1 -15.01 -3.81 -25.43
CA MET A 1 -13.76 -4.59 -25.26
C MET A 1 -13.68 -5.67 -26.34
N ARG A 2 -12.50 -6.26 -26.57
CA ARG A 2 -12.26 -7.26 -27.63
C ARG A 2 -13.14 -8.51 -27.53
N ASP A 3 -13.65 -8.81 -26.34
CA ASP A 3 -14.55 -9.91 -26.03
C ASP A 3 -16.04 -9.53 -26.13
N GLY A 4 -16.35 -8.28 -26.50
CA GLY A 4 -17.71 -7.77 -26.64
C GLY A 4 -18.31 -7.17 -25.36
N VAL A 5 -17.62 -7.23 -24.22
CA VAL A 5 -18.09 -6.53 -23.01
C VAL A 5 -17.91 -5.03 -23.15
N GLU A 6 -18.88 -4.26 -22.66
CA GLU A 6 -18.85 -2.80 -22.68
C GLU A 6 -18.47 -2.25 -21.32
N LEU A 7 -17.51 -1.30 -21.32
CA LEU A 7 -17.11 -0.56 -20.14
C LEU A 7 -17.67 0.86 -20.23
N SER A 8 -18.13 1.37 -19.10
CA SER A 8 -18.69 2.71 -18.99
C SER A 8 -17.59 3.74 -18.78
N ALA A 9 -17.70 4.87 -19.49
CA ALA A 9 -16.75 5.97 -19.43
C ALA A 9 -17.46 7.34 -19.38
N ASP A 10 -16.97 8.24 -18.52
CA ASP A 10 -17.30 9.66 -18.55
C ASP A 10 -16.18 10.43 -19.26
N LEU A 11 -16.55 11.31 -20.19
CA LEU A 11 -15.62 12.15 -20.94
C LEU A 11 -15.76 13.61 -20.53
N PHE A 12 -14.66 14.19 -20.05
CA PHE A 12 -14.56 15.60 -19.66
C PHE A 12 -13.72 16.34 -20.68
N TYR A 13 -14.32 17.30 -21.38
CA TYR A 13 -13.67 18.04 -22.47
C TYR A 13 -13.14 19.40 -21.99
N PRO A 14 -12.01 19.87 -22.55
CA PRO A 14 -11.63 21.28 -22.44
C PRO A 14 -12.64 22.17 -23.18
N GLU A 15 -12.66 23.47 -22.92
CA GLU A 15 -13.45 24.45 -23.68
C GLU A 15 -12.83 24.70 -25.07
N SER A 16 -12.80 23.67 -25.92
CA SER A 16 -12.25 23.68 -27.28
C SER A 16 -12.92 22.60 -28.14
N ASP A 17 -13.08 22.87 -29.43
CA ASP A 17 -13.57 21.91 -30.43
C ASP A 17 -12.44 21.16 -31.15
N GLU A 18 -11.18 21.51 -30.89
CA GLU A 18 -10.01 20.86 -31.49
C GLU A 18 -9.73 19.49 -30.85
N PRO A 19 -9.28 18.48 -31.62
CA PRO A 19 -8.81 17.22 -31.06
C PRO A 19 -7.68 17.46 -30.04
N ALA A 20 -7.73 16.73 -28.94
CA ALA A 20 -6.83 16.93 -27.80
C ALA A 20 -6.26 15.60 -27.29
N PRO A 21 -5.12 15.63 -26.59
CA PRO A 21 -4.59 14.46 -25.91
C PRO A 21 -5.53 14.03 -24.78
N VAL A 22 -5.57 12.73 -24.49
CA VAL A 22 -6.52 12.16 -23.53
C VAL A 22 -5.79 11.57 -22.33
N ILE A 23 -6.28 11.89 -21.13
CA ILE A 23 -5.85 11.26 -19.88
C ILE A 23 -6.91 10.25 -19.45
N ILE A 24 -6.52 8.98 -19.33
CA ILE A 24 -7.39 7.92 -18.82
C ILE A 24 -7.17 7.74 -17.30
N LYS A 25 -8.27 7.66 -16.57
CA LYS A 25 -8.34 7.22 -15.17
C LYS A 25 -9.22 5.96 -15.10
N TYR A 26 -8.68 4.83 -14.63
CA TYR A 26 -9.34 3.52 -14.71
C TYR A 26 -9.44 2.86 -13.33
N TYR A 27 -10.67 2.72 -12.79
CA TYR A 27 -10.91 2.44 -11.37
C TYR A 27 -12.10 1.50 -11.09
N PRO A 28 -12.11 0.79 -9.94
CA PRO A 28 -13.26 0.01 -9.47
C PRO A 28 -14.20 0.77 -8.53
N TYR A 29 -14.03 2.09 -8.37
CA TYR A 29 -14.62 2.87 -7.28
C TYR A 29 -15.83 3.72 -7.69
N ARG A 30 -16.59 3.28 -8.71
CA ARG A 30 -17.84 3.92 -9.16
C ARG A 30 -17.64 5.38 -9.60
N LYS A 31 -17.35 5.58 -10.88
CA LYS A 31 -17.08 6.91 -11.48
C LYS A 31 -18.22 7.91 -11.34
N ASP A 32 -19.46 7.45 -11.24
CA ASP A 32 -20.66 8.29 -11.26
C ASP A 32 -21.02 8.89 -9.89
N ASP A 33 -20.49 8.32 -8.80
CA ASP A 33 -20.84 8.75 -7.43
C ASP A 33 -19.62 8.87 -6.50
N LEU A 34 -19.08 7.77 -5.99
CA LEU A 34 -18.05 7.76 -4.97
C LEU A 34 -16.73 8.36 -5.49
N LEU A 35 -16.23 7.86 -6.61
CA LEU A 35 -14.99 8.36 -7.20
C LEU A 35 -15.15 9.77 -7.78
N ARG A 36 -16.38 10.17 -8.11
CA ARG A 36 -16.71 11.47 -8.71
C ARG A 36 -16.21 12.62 -7.84
N GLY A 37 -16.60 12.64 -6.56
CA GLY A 37 -16.17 13.67 -5.61
C GLY A 37 -14.65 13.72 -5.40
N ALA A 38 -13.97 12.58 -5.50
CA ALA A 38 -12.51 12.51 -5.37
C ALA A 38 -11.75 12.91 -6.67
N THR A 39 -12.45 13.07 -7.79
CA THR A 39 -11.83 13.23 -9.12
C THR A 39 -12.25 14.49 -9.86
N VAL A 40 -13.38 15.12 -9.51
CA VAL A 40 -13.93 16.28 -10.23
C VAL A 40 -12.94 17.46 -10.35
N ASP A 41 -12.22 17.78 -9.27
CA ASP A 41 -11.23 18.87 -9.29
C ASP A 41 -10.03 18.52 -10.20
N ASN A 42 -9.63 17.25 -10.22
CA ASN A 42 -8.53 16.79 -11.07
C ASN A 42 -8.90 16.87 -12.55
N VAL A 43 -10.11 16.42 -12.92
CA VAL A 43 -10.56 16.48 -14.33
C VAL A 43 -10.76 17.92 -14.80
N ALA A 44 -11.26 18.80 -13.92
CA ALA A 44 -11.36 20.22 -14.21
C ALA A 44 -9.97 20.85 -14.40
N TYR A 45 -8.99 20.48 -13.57
CA TYR A 45 -7.61 20.92 -13.72
C TYR A 45 -7.01 20.47 -15.06
N TYR A 46 -7.19 19.20 -15.46
CA TYR A 46 -6.70 18.70 -16.74
C TYR A 46 -7.39 19.36 -17.93
N ALA A 47 -8.72 19.54 -17.87
CA ALA A 47 -9.47 20.26 -18.90
C ALA A 47 -9.00 21.72 -19.07
N ALA A 48 -8.69 22.41 -17.96
CA ALA A 48 -8.11 23.76 -18.00
C ALA A 48 -6.72 23.81 -18.65
N HIS A 49 -6.02 22.68 -18.71
CA HIS A 49 -4.75 22.52 -19.42
C HIS A 49 -4.92 21.87 -20.81
N GLY A 50 -6.13 21.80 -21.35
CA GLY A 50 -6.36 21.34 -22.73
C GLY A 50 -6.30 19.83 -22.92
N TYR A 51 -6.55 19.04 -21.88
CA TYR A 51 -6.71 17.59 -21.97
C TYR A 51 -8.18 17.20 -21.94
N ILE A 52 -8.52 16.16 -22.70
CA ILE A 52 -9.75 15.41 -22.45
C ILE A 52 -9.44 14.39 -21.35
N THR A 53 -10.32 14.24 -20.35
CA THR A 53 -10.19 13.14 -19.38
C THR A 53 -11.25 12.09 -19.63
N ALA A 54 -10.84 10.82 -19.72
CA ALA A 54 -11.73 9.68 -19.76
C ALA A 54 -11.66 8.95 -18.40
N LEU A 55 -12.76 8.99 -17.64
CA LEU A 55 -12.90 8.31 -16.36
C LEU A 55 -13.72 7.02 -16.56
N LEU A 56 -13.09 5.86 -16.34
CA LEU A 56 -13.66 4.55 -16.63
C LEU A 56 -13.89 3.73 -15.35
N ASP A 57 -15.02 3.04 -15.30
CA ASP A 57 -15.23 1.94 -14.36
C ASP A 57 -14.59 0.65 -14.91
N ILE A 58 -13.88 -0.10 -14.07
CA ILE A 58 -13.38 -1.42 -14.47
C ILE A 58 -14.53 -2.41 -14.65
N ARG A 59 -14.26 -3.47 -15.40
CA ARG A 59 -15.19 -4.58 -15.63
C ARG A 59 -15.85 -5.07 -14.33
N GLY A 60 -17.17 -5.23 -14.37
CA GLY A 60 -17.95 -5.74 -13.24
C GLY A 60 -18.07 -4.78 -12.06
N THR A 61 -17.81 -3.49 -12.25
CA THR A 61 -17.95 -2.46 -11.22
C THR A 61 -18.69 -1.24 -11.77
N GLY A 62 -19.36 -0.49 -10.89
CA GLY A 62 -20.07 0.74 -11.26
C GLY A 62 -21.04 0.50 -12.42
N ALA A 63 -20.91 1.27 -13.49
CA ALA A 63 -21.75 1.15 -14.68
C ALA A 63 -21.16 0.25 -15.79
N SER A 64 -20.01 -0.40 -15.57
CA SER A 64 -19.40 -1.31 -16.53
C SER A 64 -19.99 -2.72 -16.43
N ALA A 65 -20.27 -3.35 -17.59
CA ALA A 65 -20.75 -4.72 -17.65
C ALA A 65 -19.67 -5.75 -17.26
N GLY A 66 -20.07 -7.02 -17.20
CA GLY A 66 -19.18 -8.14 -16.91
C GLY A 66 -19.01 -8.42 -15.42
N VAL A 67 -17.96 -9.16 -15.07
CA VAL A 67 -17.80 -9.77 -13.75
C VAL A 67 -16.44 -9.45 -13.14
N SER A 68 -16.45 -9.07 -11.86
CA SER A 68 -15.27 -8.96 -11.02
C SER A 68 -15.29 -10.02 -9.92
N ASP A 69 -14.31 -10.92 -9.95
CA ASP A 69 -14.19 -12.03 -9.00
C ASP A 69 -12.78 -12.20 -8.41
N ARG A 70 -11.83 -11.32 -8.76
CA ARG A 70 -10.55 -11.07 -8.07
C ARG A 70 -10.00 -9.72 -8.54
N MET A 71 -9.17 -9.11 -7.72
CA MET A 71 -8.45 -7.87 -7.98
C MET A 71 -7.38 -8.00 -9.07
N LEU A 72 -7.28 -7.02 -9.98
CA LEU A 72 -6.19 -6.82 -10.95
C LEU A 72 -5.93 -8.03 -11.85
N ARG A 73 -6.98 -8.69 -12.36
CA ARG A 73 -6.80 -9.82 -13.29
C ARG A 73 -6.18 -9.37 -14.62
N LEU A 74 -5.57 -10.32 -15.33
CA LEU A 74 -5.05 -10.07 -16.69
C LEU A 74 -6.11 -9.44 -17.62
N GLN A 75 -7.38 -9.83 -17.51
CA GLN A 75 -8.47 -9.26 -18.30
C GLN A 75 -8.59 -7.74 -18.13
N GLU A 76 -8.33 -7.20 -16.93
CA GLU A 76 -8.37 -5.75 -16.68
C GLU A 76 -7.23 -5.03 -17.41
N TRP A 77 -6.09 -5.70 -17.63
CA TRP A 77 -4.97 -5.13 -18.38
C TRP A 77 -5.31 -5.06 -19.87
N GLU A 78 -5.93 -6.12 -20.39
CA GLU A 78 -6.39 -6.20 -21.78
C GLU A 78 -7.52 -5.20 -22.05
N ASP A 79 -8.44 -5.04 -21.11
CA ASP A 79 -9.49 -4.03 -21.16
C ASP A 79 -8.89 -2.61 -21.14
N GLY A 80 -7.86 -2.38 -20.33
CA GLY A 80 -7.11 -1.13 -20.33
C GLY A 80 -6.43 -0.85 -21.67
N TYR A 81 -5.82 -1.86 -22.30
CA TYR A 81 -5.28 -1.75 -23.66
C TYR A 81 -6.37 -1.34 -24.65
N ASP A 82 -7.52 -2.03 -24.61
CA ASP A 82 -8.63 -1.78 -25.52
C ASP A 82 -9.22 -0.38 -25.31
N ALA A 83 -9.26 0.10 -24.06
CA ALA A 83 -9.69 1.45 -23.73
C ALA A 83 -8.74 2.52 -24.31
N VAL A 84 -7.42 2.34 -24.19
CA VAL A 84 -6.42 3.24 -24.79
C VAL A 84 -6.61 3.33 -26.30
N GLU A 85 -6.69 2.18 -26.97
CA GLU A 85 -6.81 2.14 -28.44
C GLU A 85 -8.17 2.65 -28.93
N TRP A 86 -9.25 2.39 -28.18
CA TRP A 86 -10.58 2.93 -28.49
C TRP A 86 -10.60 4.45 -28.39
N VAL A 87 -10.05 5.02 -27.31
CA VAL A 87 -9.94 6.47 -27.11
C VAL A 87 -9.09 7.12 -28.21
N ALA A 88 -7.93 6.53 -28.53
CA ALA A 88 -7.02 7.05 -29.54
C ALA A 88 -7.63 7.09 -30.96
N ALA A 89 -8.59 6.21 -31.24
CA ALA A 89 -9.28 6.16 -32.54
C ALA A 89 -10.41 7.20 -32.69
N GLN A 90 -10.78 7.92 -31.63
CA GLN A 90 -11.88 8.87 -31.67
C GLN A 90 -11.49 10.17 -32.38
N PRO A 91 -12.42 10.82 -33.11
CA PRO A 91 -12.11 12.05 -33.87
C PRO A 91 -11.75 13.26 -32.99
N TRP A 92 -12.06 13.20 -31.70
CA TRP A 92 -11.74 14.23 -30.71
C TRP A 92 -10.42 13.96 -29.97
N CYS A 93 -9.78 12.81 -30.20
CA CYS A 93 -8.43 12.52 -29.70
C CYS A 93 -7.40 12.86 -30.78
N ASP A 94 -6.28 13.47 -30.38
CA ASP A 94 -5.15 13.74 -31.30
C ASP A 94 -4.25 12.51 -31.55
N GLY A 95 -4.58 11.37 -30.94
CA GLY A 95 -3.84 10.11 -30.98
C GLY A 95 -2.83 9.93 -29.84
N SER A 96 -2.69 10.91 -28.94
CA SER A 96 -1.84 10.82 -27.75
C SER A 96 -2.67 10.52 -26.51
N VAL A 97 -2.36 9.39 -25.85
CA VAL A 97 -3.03 8.98 -24.61
C VAL A 97 -2.04 8.92 -23.46
N GLY A 98 -2.48 9.35 -22.28
CA GLY A 98 -1.78 9.17 -21.01
C GLY A 98 -2.67 8.48 -19.98
N MET A 99 -2.06 7.93 -18.92
CA MET A 99 -2.80 7.36 -17.79
C MET A 99 -2.26 7.84 -16.45
N THR A 100 -3.14 8.12 -15.50
CA THR A 100 -2.74 8.43 -14.13
C THR A 100 -3.81 7.96 -13.14
N GLY A 101 -3.39 7.74 -11.91
CA GLY A 101 -4.29 7.41 -10.82
C GLY A 101 -3.53 7.12 -9.53
N VAL A 102 -4.21 7.36 -8.42
CA VAL A 102 -3.83 6.95 -7.07
C VAL A 102 -4.20 5.49 -6.83
N SER A 103 -3.32 4.74 -6.18
CA SER A 103 -3.57 3.37 -5.71
C SER A 103 -3.96 2.43 -6.85
N TYR A 104 -5.17 1.88 -6.84
CA TYR A 104 -5.68 1.01 -7.91
C TYR A 104 -5.59 1.65 -9.29
N GLY A 105 -5.86 2.96 -9.42
CA GLY A 105 -5.72 3.64 -10.71
C GLY A 105 -4.27 3.72 -11.19
N GLY A 106 -3.32 3.74 -10.26
CA GLY A 106 -1.89 3.65 -10.58
C GLY A 106 -1.48 2.23 -10.98
N TYR A 107 -2.02 1.20 -10.30
CA TYR A 107 -1.90 -0.20 -10.76
C TYR A 107 -2.46 -0.36 -12.18
N SER A 108 -3.70 0.08 -12.41
CA SER A 108 -4.34 0.07 -13.73
C SER A 108 -3.47 0.70 -14.81
N ALA A 109 -2.85 1.86 -14.53
CA ALA A 109 -1.95 2.53 -15.47
C ALA A 109 -0.69 1.69 -15.77
N LEU A 110 -0.04 1.13 -14.75
CA LEU A 110 1.15 0.30 -14.88
C LEU A 110 0.88 -1.01 -15.66
N LEU A 111 -0.19 -1.70 -15.30
CA LEU A 111 -0.57 -3.00 -15.86
C LEU A 111 -1.05 -2.84 -17.32
N THR A 112 -1.78 -1.76 -17.62
CA THR A 112 -2.13 -1.40 -19.00
C THR A 112 -0.88 -1.05 -19.82
N ALA A 113 0.04 -0.27 -19.24
CA ALA A 113 1.28 0.09 -19.92
C ALA A 113 2.18 -1.12 -20.22
N ALA A 114 2.16 -2.14 -19.37
CA ALA A 114 2.87 -3.40 -19.59
C ALA A 114 2.33 -4.20 -20.79
N GLN A 115 1.10 -3.91 -21.26
CA GLN A 115 0.55 -4.44 -22.52
C GLN A 115 1.02 -3.65 -23.75
N ALA A 116 1.82 -2.59 -23.56
CA ALA A 116 2.41 -1.74 -24.59
C ALA A 116 1.44 -1.22 -25.68
N PRO A 117 0.28 -0.64 -25.33
CA PRO A 117 -0.61 -0.04 -26.32
C PRO A 117 0.10 1.11 -27.06
N PRO A 118 0.11 1.10 -28.41
CA PRO A 118 0.93 2.02 -29.20
C PRO A 118 0.57 3.50 -29.02
N HIS A 119 -0.67 3.83 -28.63
CA HIS A 119 -1.09 5.21 -28.41
C HIS A 119 -0.84 5.73 -26.99
N LEU A 120 -0.45 4.87 -26.04
CA LEU A 120 -0.08 5.30 -24.69
C LEU A 120 1.33 5.89 -24.68
N LYS A 121 1.44 7.20 -24.50
CA LYS A 121 2.71 7.94 -24.60
C LYS A 121 3.35 8.21 -23.24
N ALA A 122 2.56 8.36 -22.19
CA ALA A 122 3.07 8.52 -20.83
C ALA A 122 2.10 8.03 -19.75
N ILE A 123 2.64 7.64 -18.60
CA ILE A 123 1.88 7.36 -17.38
C ILE A 123 2.46 8.09 -16.18
N ALA A 124 1.60 8.39 -15.21
CA ALA A 124 1.99 8.92 -13.90
C ALA A 124 1.28 8.15 -12.76
N PRO A 125 1.74 6.94 -12.41
CA PRO A 125 1.16 6.17 -11.30
C PRO A 125 1.50 6.79 -9.95
N VAL A 126 0.49 6.96 -9.10
CA VAL A 126 0.59 7.56 -7.76
C VAL A 126 0.27 6.51 -6.70
N HIS A 127 1.17 6.28 -5.74
CA HIS A 127 0.99 5.31 -4.65
C HIS A 127 0.53 3.93 -5.14
N ALA A 128 1.17 3.39 -6.17
CA ALA A 128 0.87 2.07 -6.72
C ALA A 128 1.98 1.07 -6.35
N GLY A 129 1.61 -0.21 -6.30
CA GLY A 129 2.57 -1.27 -6.05
C GLY A 129 3.05 -1.97 -7.32
N TRP A 130 4.14 -2.73 -7.20
CA TRP A 130 4.74 -3.51 -8.29
C TRP A 130 4.58 -5.03 -8.10
N ASP A 131 4.44 -5.47 -6.86
CA ASP A 131 4.36 -6.87 -6.43
C ASP A 131 3.14 -7.07 -5.51
N LEU A 132 2.01 -7.48 -6.10
CA LEU A 132 0.77 -7.67 -5.36
C LEU A 132 0.86 -8.79 -4.31
N TYR A 133 1.72 -9.80 -4.52
CA TYR A 133 1.94 -10.83 -3.50
C TYR A 133 2.60 -10.21 -2.27
N GLU A 134 3.71 -9.49 -2.42
CA GLU A 134 4.40 -8.86 -1.28
C GLU A 134 3.48 -7.86 -0.56
N ASN A 135 2.65 -7.15 -1.31
CA ASN A 135 1.69 -6.20 -0.75
C ASN A 135 0.52 -6.87 0.00
N SER A 136 0.17 -8.10 -0.36
CA SER A 136 -0.91 -8.88 0.26
C SER A 136 -0.41 -9.87 1.32
N HIS A 137 0.85 -10.29 1.20
CA HIS A 137 1.55 -11.26 2.01
C HIS A 137 2.97 -10.75 2.34
N PRO A 138 3.13 -9.61 3.03
CA PRO A 138 4.45 -9.03 3.33
C PRO A 138 5.32 -10.04 4.06
N GLY A 139 6.50 -10.32 3.51
CA GLY A 139 7.40 -11.33 4.03
C GLY A 139 6.96 -12.78 3.87
N GLY A 140 5.87 -13.04 3.16
CA GLY A 140 5.16 -14.31 3.17
C GLY A 140 4.21 -14.49 4.36
N MET A 141 3.81 -13.40 5.03
CA MET A 141 2.79 -13.37 6.09
C MET A 141 1.54 -12.67 5.60
N TRP A 142 0.35 -13.21 5.82
CA TRP A 142 -0.88 -12.62 5.27
C TRP A 142 -1.22 -11.25 5.89
N GLN A 143 -1.40 -10.22 5.06
CA GLN A 143 -1.75 -8.87 5.52
C GLN A 143 -3.24 -8.78 5.84
N THR A 144 -3.57 -8.35 7.07
CA THR A 144 -4.89 -8.58 7.66
C THR A 144 -5.75 -7.34 7.77
N PHE A 145 -5.15 -6.18 8.04
CA PHE A 145 -5.92 -4.98 8.36
C PHE A 145 -6.63 -4.38 7.14
N ILE A 146 -5.88 -4.06 6.07
CA ILE A 146 -6.43 -3.43 4.87
C ILE A 146 -7.20 -4.47 4.05
N TRP A 147 -6.51 -5.47 3.50
CA TRP A 147 -7.12 -6.37 2.52
C TRP A 147 -8.25 -7.20 3.13
N SER A 148 -7.92 -8.02 4.13
CA SER A 148 -8.81 -9.09 4.58
C SER A 148 -10.01 -8.60 5.39
N GLY A 149 -9.87 -7.47 6.08
CA GLY A 149 -10.98 -6.83 6.78
C GLY A 149 -11.65 -5.75 5.95
N ALA A 150 -11.12 -4.54 6.00
CA ALA A 150 -11.87 -3.36 5.60
C ALA A 150 -12.03 -3.23 4.07
N TYR A 151 -10.99 -3.50 3.28
CA TYR A 151 -11.05 -3.38 1.83
C TYR A 151 -11.94 -4.44 1.18
N ASN A 152 -11.95 -5.69 1.69
CA ASN A 152 -12.89 -6.71 1.22
C ASN A 152 -14.36 -6.30 1.46
N ALA A 153 -14.67 -5.82 2.66
CA ALA A 153 -16.04 -5.41 3.00
C ALA A 153 -16.48 -4.21 2.15
N MET A 154 -15.59 -3.23 2.00
CA MET A 154 -15.79 -2.04 1.18
C MET A 154 -16.07 -2.39 -0.30
N MET A 155 -15.19 -3.18 -0.94
CA MET A 155 -15.33 -3.51 -2.36
C MET A 155 -16.58 -4.35 -2.65
N SER A 156 -16.95 -5.25 -1.73
CA SER A 156 -18.20 -6.02 -1.85
C SER A 156 -19.43 -5.12 -1.74
N ALA A 157 -19.38 -4.07 -0.90
CA ALA A 157 -20.46 -3.09 -0.78
C ALA A 157 -20.61 -2.25 -2.06
N PHE A 158 -19.49 -1.74 -2.60
CA PHE A 158 -19.51 -0.92 -3.83
C PHE A 158 -20.04 -1.71 -5.04
N SER A 159 -19.66 -2.98 -5.14
CA SER A 159 -20.11 -3.89 -6.19
C SER A 159 -21.57 -4.32 -6.03
N GLY A 160 -22.16 -4.14 -4.84
CA GLY A 160 -23.56 -4.44 -4.56
C GLY A 160 -24.52 -3.30 -4.89
N ALA A 161 -24.02 -2.08 -5.11
CA ALA A 161 -24.83 -0.92 -5.42
C ALA A 161 -25.14 -0.83 -6.93
N PRO A 162 -26.36 -0.41 -7.32
CA PRO A 162 -26.75 -0.31 -8.73
C PRO A 162 -25.93 0.75 -9.47
N PRO A 163 -25.73 0.63 -10.79
CA PRO A 163 -25.22 1.74 -11.61
C PRO A 163 -26.04 3.01 -11.40
N ALA A 164 -25.37 4.16 -11.37
CA ALA A 164 -26.00 5.45 -11.11
C ALA A 164 -26.51 6.13 -12.38
N ALA A 165 -25.73 6.07 -13.46
CA ALA A 165 -26.09 6.58 -14.77
C ALA A 165 -26.53 5.43 -15.69
N ASP A 166 -27.60 5.66 -16.44
CA ASP A 166 -28.08 4.71 -17.46
C ASP A 166 -28.61 5.40 -18.72
N PRO A 167 -27.72 5.85 -19.60
CA PRO A 167 -28.14 6.47 -20.85
C PRO A 167 -28.89 5.50 -21.78
N GLU A 168 -28.71 4.18 -21.61
CA GLU A 168 -29.17 3.17 -22.58
C GLU A 168 -30.28 2.24 -22.05
N GLY A 169 -30.63 2.30 -20.77
CA GLY A 169 -31.67 1.46 -20.17
C GLY A 169 -31.17 0.10 -19.65
N ALA A 170 -29.85 -0.10 -19.54
CA ALA A 170 -29.21 -1.37 -19.20
C ALA A 170 -28.83 -1.53 -17.71
N TRP A 171 -29.06 -0.52 -16.85
CA TRP A 171 -28.54 -0.55 -15.46
C TRP A 171 -29.02 -1.76 -14.67
N LEU A 172 -30.27 -2.18 -14.88
CA LEU A 172 -30.86 -3.30 -14.15
C LEU A 172 -30.20 -4.63 -14.56
N GLU A 173 -29.97 -4.83 -15.85
CA GLU A 173 -29.31 -6.05 -16.35
C GLU A 173 -27.85 -6.13 -15.85
N ILE A 174 -27.13 -5.01 -15.88
CA ILE A 174 -25.77 -4.89 -15.35
C ILE A 174 -25.76 -5.17 -13.84
N TRP A 175 -26.68 -4.57 -13.09
CA TRP A 175 -26.74 -4.77 -11.64
C TRP A 175 -27.10 -6.21 -11.27
N GLU A 176 -28.07 -6.82 -11.95
CA GLU A 176 -28.42 -8.24 -11.78
C GLU A 176 -27.23 -9.15 -12.10
N GLU A 177 -26.45 -8.83 -13.14
CA GLU A 177 -25.20 -9.54 -13.46
C GLU A 177 -24.19 -9.43 -12.31
N HIS A 178 -23.93 -8.22 -11.80
CA HIS A 178 -22.99 -7.99 -10.70
C HIS A 178 -23.39 -8.76 -9.44
N LEU A 179 -24.64 -8.62 -8.99
CA LEU A 179 -25.16 -9.30 -7.79
C LEU A 179 -25.07 -10.84 -7.93
N THR A 180 -25.30 -11.36 -9.14
CA THR A 180 -25.32 -12.79 -9.40
C THR A 180 -23.93 -13.38 -9.59
N ASN A 181 -22.99 -12.66 -10.19
CA ASN A 181 -21.74 -13.24 -10.69
C ASN A 181 -20.48 -12.74 -9.99
N ASN A 182 -20.48 -11.52 -9.41
CA ASN A 182 -19.33 -11.03 -8.67
C ASN A 182 -19.04 -11.88 -7.43
N LYS A 183 -17.77 -11.92 -7.04
CA LYS A 183 -17.32 -12.68 -5.87
C LYS A 183 -16.41 -11.82 -4.99
N PRO A 184 -16.49 -11.95 -3.65
CA PRO A 184 -15.55 -11.30 -2.75
C PRO A 184 -14.10 -11.65 -3.10
N TRP A 185 -13.27 -10.62 -3.29
CA TRP A 185 -11.85 -10.79 -3.64
C TRP A 185 -11.07 -11.53 -2.55
N LEU A 186 -11.49 -11.41 -1.28
CA LEU A 186 -10.95 -12.17 -0.13
C LEU A 186 -10.83 -13.67 -0.39
N ASN A 187 -11.76 -14.25 -1.15
CA ASN A 187 -11.72 -15.68 -1.45
C ASN A 187 -10.46 -16.08 -2.22
N SER A 188 -9.93 -15.20 -3.08
CA SER A 188 -8.65 -15.46 -3.76
C SER A 188 -7.47 -15.32 -2.80
N TRP A 189 -7.42 -14.24 -2.03
CA TRP A 189 -6.34 -13.99 -1.06
C TRP A 189 -6.21 -15.08 0.01
N LEU A 190 -7.32 -15.62 0.50
CA LEU A 190 -7.33 -16.74 1.45
C LEU A 190 -6.77 -18.05 0.86
N ARG A 191 -7.04 -18.30 -0.42
CA ARG A 191 -6.66 -19.54 -1.11
C ARG A 191 -5.20 -19.51 -1.57
N ASP A 192 -4.78 -18.39 -2.11
CA ASP A 192 -3.48 -18.23 -2.76
C ASP A 192 -2.41 -17.76 -1.75
N GLN A 193 -2.03 -18.63 -0.80
CA GLN A 193 -1.13 -18.30 0.31
C GLN A 193 0.37 -18.17 -0.07
N VAL A 194 0.73 -18.58 -1.28
CA VAL A 194 2.09 -18.54 -1.84
C VAL A 194 2.11 -17.74 -3.14
N ASP A 195 3.29 -17.28 -3.56
CA ASP A 195 3.50 -16.41 -4.72
C ASP A 195 3.34 -17.17 -6.06
N GLY A 196 2.14 -17.71 -6.31
CA GLY A 196 1.79 -18.45 -7.50
C GLY A 196 1.19 -17.61 -8.64
N PRO A 197 0.76 -18.25 -9.73
CA PRO A 197 0.27 -17.57 -10.95
C PRO A 197 -0.82 -16.53 -10.71
N ALA A 198 -1.70 -16.74 -9.72
CA ALA A 198 -2.75 -15.79 -9.36
C ALA A 198 -2.21 -14.40 -8.97
N TRP A 199 -1.07 -14.34 -8.30
CA TRP A 199 -0.41 -13.08 -7.93
C TRP A 199 0.40 -12.48 -9.07
N HIS A 200 0.89 -13.32 -9.98
CA HIS A 200 1.65 -12.86 -11.14
C HIS A 200 0.79 -11.99 -12.05
N GLU A 201 -0.45 -12.38 -12.27
CA GLU A 201 -1.42 -11.61 -13.04
C GLU A 201 -1.77 -10.25 -12.41
N GLY A 202 -1.51 -10.03 -11.11
CA GLY A 202 -1.78 -8.75 -10.43
C GLY A 202 -0.53 -7.89 -10.21
N SER A 203 0.63 -8.34 -10.67
CA SER A 203 1.93 -7.74 -10.35
C SER A 203 2.65 -7.28 -11.62
N VAL A 204 2.83 -5.97 -11.77
CA VAL A 204 3.56 -5.41 -12.93
C VAL A 204 5.03 -5.84 -12.95
N ARG A 205 5.59 -6.35 -11.84
CA ARG A 205 6.95 -6.90 -11.80
C ARG A 205 7.27 -7.94 -12.90
N TYR A 206 6.24 -8.61 -13.43
CA TYR A 206 6.37 -9.63 -14.47
C TYR A 206 6.22 -9.10 -15.91
N GLY A 207 6.05 -7.79 -16.08
CA GLY A 207 5.99 -7.14 -17.39
C GLY A 207 6.49 -5.69 -17.36
N LEU A 208 7.26 -5.33 -16.33
CA LEU A 208 7.73 -3.97 -16.10
C LEU A 208 8.67 -3.50 -17.23
N GLU A 209 9.47 -4.41 -17.76
CA GLU A 209 10.34 -4.21 -18.91
C GLU A 209 9.58 -3.99 -20.23
N ASN A 210 8.31 -4.40 -20.30
CA ASN A 210 7.47 -4.23 -21.49
C ASN A 210 6.90 -2.81 -21.59
N ILE A 211 6.94 -2.01 -20.52
CA ILE A 211 6.49 -0.62 -20.55
C ILE A 211 7.38 0.19 -21.49
N GLN A 212 6.79 0.74 -22.55
CA GLN A 212 7.47 1.55 -23.58
C GLN A 212 7.20 3.06 -23.46
N CYS A 213 6.26 3.47 -22.61
CA CYS A 213 5.85 4.85 -22.45
C CYS A 213 6.61 5.56 -21.33
N ALA A 214 6.65 6.89 -21.38
CA ALA A 214 7.31 7.70 -20.37
C ALA A 214 6.61 7.54 -19.01
N THR A 215 7.34 7.18 -17.95
CA THR A 215 6.74 6.84 -16.64
C THR A 215 7.20 7.76 -15.50
N PHE A 216 6.28 8.52 -14.89
CA PHE A 216 6.54 9.32 -13.69
C PHE A 216 5.95 8.67 -12.43
N ILE A 217 6.81 8.06 -11.62
CA ILE A 217 6.43 7.33 -10.42
C ILE A 217 6.33 8.29 -9.23
N ILE A 218 5.21 8.27 -8.53
CA ILE A 218 4.98 9.09 -7.33
C ILE A 218 4.64 8.18 -6.14
N GLY A 219 5.41 8.27 -5.06
CA GLY A 219 5.27 7.45 -3.85
C GLY A 219 5.36 8.25 -2.55
N GLY A 220 5.27 7.55 -1.42
CA GLY A 220 5.32 8.17 -0.09
C GLY A 220 6.04 7.29 0.93
N TRP A 221 6.81 7.91 1.85
CA TRP A 221 7.53 7.21 2.91
C TRP A 221 6.65 6.63 4.02
N HIS A 222 5.40 7.12 4.12
CA HIS A 222 4.42 6.58 5.05
C HIS A 222 3.25 5.87 4.33
N ASP A 223 3.44 5.60 3.03
CA ASP A 223 2.51 4.84 2.20
C ASP A 223 2.52 3.35 2.56
N ILE A 224 1.54 2.58 2.07
CA ILE A 224 1.51 1.13 2.23
C ILE A 224 2.44 0.39 1.25
N PHE A 225 2.89 1.07 0.18
CA PHE A 225 3.75 0.54 -0.88
C PHE A 225 5.14 1.22 -0.86
N VAL A 226 5.76 1.36 0.33
CA VAL A 226 6.99 2.17 0.52
C VAL A 226 8.13 1.73 -0.41
N SER A 227 8.29 0.42 -0.63
CA SER A 227 9.39 -0.13 -1.43
C SER A 227 9.11 -0.09 -2.94
N ASP A 228 7.85 -0.18 -3.33
CA ASP A 228 7.43 -0.38 -4.72
C ASP A 228 7.91 0.72 -5.69
N PRO A 229 7.84 2.03 -5.37
CA PRO A 229 8.32 3.09 -6.25
C PRO A 229 9.78 2.91 -6.68
N PHE A 230 10.62 2.40 -5.77
CA PHE A 230 12.04 2.22 -6.02
C PHE A 230 12.30 1.01 -6.92
N TYR A 231 11.65 -0.13 -6.67
CA TYR A 231 11.77 -1.29 -7.56
C TYR A 231 11.20 -1.02 -8.94
N MET A 232 10.08 -0.28 -9.05
CA MET A 232 9.55 0.16 -10.34
C MET A 232 10.59 1.02 -11.08
N TYR A 233 11.14 2.03 -10.42
CA TYR A 233 12.13 2.91 -11.04
C TYR A 233 13.38 2.15 -11.52
N MET A 234 13.87 1.22 -10.70
CA MET A 234 15.03 0.38 -11.03
C MET A 234 14.74 -0.64 -12.15
N GLY A 235 13.54 -1.20 -12.19
CA GLY A 235 13.17 -2.28 -13.12
C GLY A 235 12.56 -1.82 -14.45
N LEU A 236 12.11 -0.57 -14.56
CA LEU A 236 11.66 0.01 -15.84
C LEU A 236 12.78 -0.04 -16.90
N ASN A 237 12.37 -0.28 -18.15
CA ASN A 237 13.23 -0.25 -19.33
C ASN A 237 14.14 1.00 -19.30
N PRO A 238 15.49 0.85 -19.37
CA PRO A 238 16.40 1.99 -19.27
C PRO A 238 16.25 3.01 -20.41
N ASP A 239 15.65 2.63 -21.53
CA ASP A 239 15.48 3.50 -22.70
C ASP A 239 14.23 4.39 -22.63
N VAL A 240 13.32 4.17 -21.67
CA VAL A 240 12.13 5.00 -21.51
C VAL A 240 12.41 6.19 -20.57
N PRO A 241 11.90 7.39 -20.85
CA PRO A 241 11.95 8.49 -19.90
C PRO A 241 11.26 8.10 -18.59
N LYS A 242 11.97 8.27 -17.46
CA LYS A 242 11.44 7.95 -16.14
C LYS A 242 11.83 8.97 -15.10
N LYS A 243 10.92 9.23 -14.16
CA LYS A 243 11.11 10.13 -13.02
C LYS A 243 10.50 9.51 -11.76
N LEU A 244 11.07 9.79 -10.60
CA LEU A 244 10.62 9.30 -9.29
C LEU A 244 10.49 10.46 -8.30
N MET A 245 9.33 10.56 -7.65
CA MET A 245 9.09 11.45 -6.51
C MET A 245 8.61 10.65 -5.30
N VAL A 246 9.32 10.73 -4.17
CA VAL A 246 8.90 10.08 -2.91
C VAL A 246 8.82 11.11 -1.79
N GLY A 247 7.60 11.48 -1.41
CA GLY A 247 7.32 12.47 -0.38
C GLY A 247 7.06 11.88 1.01
N PRO A 248 6.78 12.71 2.02
CA PRO A 248 6.49 12.25 3.39
C PRO A 248 5.08 11.68 3.58
N TYR A 249 4.34 11.41 2.50
CA TYR A 249 2.90 11.16 2.56
C TYR A 249 2.53 9.74 3.03
N LEU A 250 1.37 9.66 3.67
CA LEU A 250 0.51 8.47 3.81
C LEU A 250 -0.05 8.04 2.45
N HIS A 251 -0.96 7.05 2.42
CA HIS A 251 -1.66 6.57 1.21
C HIS A 251 -2.72 7.56 0.69
N THR A 252 -2.26 8.77 0.38
CA THR A 252 -3.04 9.95 -0.01
C THR A 252 -2.21 10.78 -0.99
N PRO A 253 -2.80 11.31 -2.08
CA PRO A 253 -2.03 12.03 -3.09
C PRO A 253 -1.35 13.29 -2.51
N PRO A 254 -0.17 13.68 -3.02
CA PRO A 254 0.67 14.74 -2.43
C PRO A 254 0.01 16.10 -2.17
N ASN A 255 -0.99 16.49 -2.95
CA ASN A 255 -1.68 17.77 -2.83
C ASN A 255 -2.59 17.87 -1.59
N ILE A 256 -3.09 16.73 -1.12
CA ILE A 256 -3.90 16.60 0.11
C ILE A 256 -3.20 15.72 1.16
N GLY A 257 -1.96 15.33 0.90
CA GLY A 257 -1.25 14.33 1.67
C GLY A 257 -0.81 14.81 3.04
N PHE A 258 -0.85 13.88 4.00
CA PHE A 258 -0.32 14.08 5.34
C PHE A 258 0.71 12.99 5.67
N PRO A 259 1.71 13.27 6.51
CA PRO A 259 2.19 14.61 6.84
C PRO A 259 2.69 15.37 5.59
N GLY A 260 2.62 16.70 5.62
CA GLY A 260 3.23 17.56 4.60
C GLY A 260 4.77 17.67 4.72
N PRO A 261 5.43 18.52 3.91
CA PRO A 261 4.83 19.58 3.09
C PRO A 261 4.09 19.02 1.88
N ARG A 262 2.90 19.58 1.63
CA ARG A 262 2.08 19.22 0.46
C ARG A 262 2.64 19.87 -0.80
N VAL A 263 2.65 19.09 -1.87
CA VAL A 263 3.14 19.50 -3.19
C VAL A 263 1.97 19.50 -4.17
N ASP A 264 1.91 20.51 -5.04
CA ASP A 264 1.00 20.52 -6.19
C ASP A 264 1.45 19.48 -7.23
N HIS A 265 1.25 18.21 -6.93
CA HIS A 265 1.64 17.13 -7.83
C HIS A 265 0.83 17.12 -9.14
N LEU A 266 -0.35 17.74 -9.18
CA LEU A 266 -1.12 17.87 -10.42
C LEU A 266 -0.38 18.76 -11.42
N HIS A 267 0.27 19.82 -10.92
CA HIS A 267 1.15 20.63 -11.75
C HIS A 267 2.28 19.80 -12.37
N GLU A 268 2.94 18.95 -11.58
CA GLU A 268 4.04 18.12 -12.07
C GLU A 268 3.55 17.02 -13.05
N ILE A 269 2.38 16.43 -12.80
CA ILE A 269 1.74 15.48 -13.73
C ILE A 269 1.41 16.17 -15.07
N VAL A 270 0.87 17.40 -15.04
CA VAL A 270 0.59 18.16 -16.26
C VAL A 270 1.88 18.49 -17.00
N ARG A 271 2.95 18.92 -16.31
CA ARG A 271 4.27 19.14 -16.95
C ARG A 271 4.80 17.89 -17.63
N TRP A 272 4.61 16.73 -17.01
CA TRP A 272 4.99 15.43 -17.57
C TRP A 272 4.17 15.10 -18.82
N PHE A 273 2.86 15.30 -18.77
CA PHE A 273 2.00 15.05 -19.92
C PHE A 273 2.20 16.07 -21.05
N ASP A 274 2.41 17.35 -20.75
CA ASP A 274 2.68 18.37 -21.77
C ASP A 274 3.97 18.02 -22.54
N GLN A 275 4.98 17.52 -21.82
CA GLN A 275 6.23 17.04 -22.41
C GLN A 275 6.05 15.86 -23.36
N HIS A 276 5.23 14.88 -22.99
CA HIS A 276 5.20 13.58 -23.67
C HIS A 276 3.99 13.35 -24.58
N LEU A 277 2.88 14.05 -24.35
CA LEU A 277 1.65 13.93 -25.15
C LEU A 277 1.53 15.08 -26.15
N LYS A 278 1.92 16.30 -25.75
CA LYS A 278 1.86 17.50 -26.62
C LYS A 278 3.20 17.87 -27.27
N GLY A 279 4.31 17.35 -26.73
CA GLY A 279 5.65 17.69 -27.20
C GLY A 279 6.11 19.10 -26.81
N GLU A 280 5.53 19.67 -25.76
CA GLU A 280 5.93 20.97 -25.21
C GLU A 280 7.21 20.82 -24.38
N ASP A 281 8.15 21.75 -24.48
CA ASP A 281 9.34 21.74 -23.64
C ASP A 281 9.01 22.33 -22.25
N THR A 282 8.83 21.45 -21.26
CA THR A 282 8.54 21.84 -19.88
C THR A 282 9.77 21.83 -18.98
N GLY A 283 10.94 21.47 -19.53
CA GLY A 283 12.19 21.25 -18.79
C GLY A 283 12.19 20.05 -17.83
N ILE A 284 11.09 19.31 -17.70
CA ILE A 284 10.95 18.24 -16.68
C ILE A 284 11.93 17.07 -16.89
N VAL A 285 12.38 16.87 -18.13
CA VAL A 285 13.36 15.84 -18.52
C VAL A 285 14.81 16.24 -18.25
N ASP A 286 15.09 17.54 -18.09
CA ASP A 286 16.42 18.08 -17.78
C ASP A 286 16.67 18.17 -16.27
N GLU A 287 15.61 18.08 -15.47
CA GLU A 287 15.69 18.02 -14.02
C GLU A 287 16.28 16.69 -13.54
N PRO A 288 16.80 16.65 -12.30
CA PRO A 288 17.16 15.39 -11.67
C PRO A 288 16.01 14.36 -11.74
N PRO A 289 16.32 13.09 -12.05
CA PRO A 289 15.31 12.07 -12.28
C PRO A 289 14.66 11.56 -11.00
N ILE A 290 15.28 11.76 -9.84
CA ILE A 290 14.78 11.30 -8.55
C ILE A 290 14.70 12.49 -7.59
N ALA A 291 13.58 12.61 -6.89
CA ALA A 291 13.39 13.52 -5.78
C ALA A 291 12.83 12.75 -4.58
N ILE A 292 13.52 12.83 -3.44
CA ILE A 292 13.13 12.16 -2.20
C ILE A 292 13.03 13.15 -1.06
N TRP A 293 12.08 12.95 -0.16
CA TRP A 293 12.04 13.63 1.13
C TRP A 293 13.00 12.95 2.10
N VAL A 294 14.12 13.59 2.44
CA VAL A 294 15.05 13.10 3.46
C VAL A 294 14.42 13.35 4.83
N ARG A 295 13.96 12.29 5.50
CA ARG A 295 13.26 12.39 6.80
C ARG A 295 14.22 12.73 7.93
N GLY A 296 13.72 13.46 8.92
CA GLY A 296 14.38 13.61 10.22
C GLY A 296 13.53 13.00 11.34
N TYR A 297 14.03 13.10 12.58
CA TYR A 297 13.25 12.70 13.75
C TYR A 297 11.99 13.55 13.90
N ASP A 298 10.86 12.86 14.03
CA ASP A 298 9.62 13.40 14.53
C ASP A 298 9.17 12.62 15.75
N GLN A 299 8.57 13.31 16.71
CA GLN A 299 7.95 12.63 17.83
C GLN A 299 6.83 11.70 17.30
N PRO A 300 6.87 10.39 17.61
CA PRO A 300 5.86 9.42 17.20
C PRO A 300 4.48 9.82 17.73
N GLN A 301 3.54 10.01 16.81
CA GLN A 301 2.17 10.38 17.07
C GLN A 301 1.29 9.92 15.91
N ALA A 302 0.05 9.55 16.20
CA ALA A 302 -0.86 8.94 15.23
C ALA A 302 -1.21 9.84 14.03
N ARG A 303 -1.15 11.16 14.20
CA ARG A 303 -1.49 12.16 13.18
C ARG A 303 -0.49 13.31 13.23
N ARG A 304 -0.05 13.78 12.06
CA ARG A 304 0.91 14.89 11.92
C ARG A 304 0.53 15.78 10.75
N GLU A 305 0.60 17.10 10.95
CA GLU A 305 0.38 18.08 9.89
C GLU A 305 1.57 18.15 8.92
N THR A 306 2.80 18.12 9.46
CA THR A 306 4.05 18.22 8.69
C THR A 306 5.07 17.22 9.21
N ALA A 307 5.97 16.77 8.33
CA ALA A 307 7.10 15.93 8.66
C ALA A 307 8.38 16.78 8.78
N ALA A 308 9.27 16.37 9.67
CA ALA A 308 10.64 16.83 9.71
C ALA A 308 11.41 16.28 8.51
N GLY A 309 12.27 17.12 7.93
CA GLY A 309 13.08 16.76 6.78
C GLY A 309 13.16 17.86 5.73
N TYR A 310 13.60 17.47 4.55
CA TYR A 310 13.72 18.35 3.38
C TYR A 310 13.74 17.53 2.09
N TRP A 311 13.36 18.15 0.98
CA TRP A 311 13.49 17.55 -0.34
C TRP A 311 14.94 17.54 -0.82
N ARG A 312 15.38 16.44 -1.43
CA ARG A 312 16.68 16.31 -2.08
C ARG A 312 16.55 15.60 -3.42
N SER A 313 17.26 16.11 -4.41
CA SER A 313 17.38 15.52 -5.74
C SER A 313 18.51 14.49 -5.81
N GLU A 314 18.32 13.43 -6.58
CA GLU A 314 19.29 12.35 -6.78
C GLU A 314 19.39 11.97 -8.28
N SER A 315 20.56 11.49 -8.69
CA SER A 315 20.83 11.03 -10.06
C SER A 315 20.51 9.55 -10.28
N ASP A 316 20.57 8.77 -9.21
CA ASP A 316 20.60 7.32 -9.24
C ASP A 316 19.97 6.74 -7.97
N TRP A 317 19.46 5.52 -8.07
CA TRP A 317 18.99 4.74 -6.93
C TRP A 317 19.31 3.25 -7.14
N PRO A 318 19.89 2.54 -6.15
CA PRO A 318 20.44 3.06 -4.89
C PRO A 318 21.55 4.08 -5.10
N LEU A 319 21.83 4.93 -4.10
CA LEU A 319 22.82 5.98 -4.22
C LEU A 319 24.24 5.40 -4.36
N ALA A 320 24.94 5.70 -5.44
CA ALA A 320 26.34 5.26 -5.64
C ALA A 320 27.31 5.77 -4.56
N ARG A 321 26.96 6.88 -3.88
CA ARG A 321 27.74 7.45 -2.78
C ARG A 321 27.41 6.88 -1.40
N ALA A 322 26.42 5.99 -1.30
CA ALA A 322 26.13 5.31 -0.04
C ALA A 322 27.19 4.24 0.21
N GLU A 323 27.78 4.27 1.40
CA GLU A 323 28.72 3.27 1.89
C GLU A 323 27.97 2.22 2.70
N SER A 324 28.38 0.96 2.57
CA SER A 324 27.79 -0.13 3.36
C SER A 324 28.52 -0.24 4.70
N GLU A 325 27.86 0.18 5.78
CA GLU A 325 28.36 -0.01 7.14
C GLU A 325 27.69 -1.21 7.79
N THR A 326 28.46 -2.05 8.49
CA THR A 326 27.94 -3.23 9.16
C THR A 326 27.99 -3.07 10.67
N LEU A 327 26.86 -3.35 11.33
CA LEU A 327 26.79 -3.47 12.77
C LEU A 327 26.30 -4.87 13.17
N TYR A 328 27.00 -5.49 14.10
CA TYR A 328 26.74 -6.81 14.65
C TYR A 328 25.88 -6.71 15.91
N LEU A 329 24.90 -7.60 16.00
CA LEU A 329 24.13 -7.82 17.22
C LEU A 329 25.06 -8.49 18.24
N GLN A 330 25.07 -7.98 19.47
CA GLN A 330 25.98 -8.43 20.53
C GLN A 330 25.23 -8.76 21.83
N PRO A 331 25.78 -9.66 22.68
CA PRO A 331 25.19 -9.99 23.97
C PRO A 331 24.94 -8.75 24.83
N GLY A 332 23.88 -8.81 25.64
CA GLY A 332 23.45 -7.68 26.46
C GLY A 332 22.70 -6.58 25.69
N GLY A 333 22.25 -6.86 24.46
CA GLY A 333 21.43 -5.93 23.68
C GLY A 333 22.24 -4.78 23.08
N ARG A 334 23.51 -5.02 22.74
CA ARG A 334 24.39 -4.02 22.12
C ARG A 334 24.41 -4.19 20.60
N LEU A 335 24.64 -3.11 19.88
CA LEU A 335 24.85 -3.07 18.43
C LEU A 335 26.19 -2.37 18.16
N THR A 336 27.16 -3.08 17.58
CA THR A 336 28.56 -2.60 17.43
C THR A 336 29.13 -2.92 16.05
N ASP A 337 30.15 -2.20 15.61
CA ASP A 337 30.90 -2.48 14.38
C ASP A 337 31.89 -3.66 14.52
N GLU A 338 32.17 -4.10 15.75
CA GLU A 338 33.01 -5.27 16.03
C GLU A 338 32.24 -6.59 15.84
N ALA A 339 32.79 -7.51 15.04
CA ALA A 339 32.26 -8.86 14.88
C ALA A 339 32.51 -9.72 16.14
N PRO A 340 31.65 -10.70 16.48
CA PRO A 340 31.87 -11.59 17.62
C PRO A 340 33.18 -12.40 17.52
N GLU A 341 34.00 -12.40 18.58
CA GLU A 341 35.26 -13.16 18.69
C GLU A 341 35.08 -14.56 19.31
N ASP A 342 36.14 -15.39 19.34
CA ASP A 342 36.12 -16.73 19.96
C ASP A 342 35.78 -16.68 21.46
N GLY A 343 34.69 -17.37 21.84
CA GLY A 343 34.16 -17.32 23.21
C GLY A 343 33.44 -16.02 23.56
N GLY A 344 33.40 -15.06 22.64
CA GLY A 344 32.50 -13.91 22.61
C GLY A 344 31.23 -14.24 21.83
N GLY A 345 30.14 -13.54 22.14
CA GLY A 345 28.82 -13.78 21.54
C GLY A 345 27.89 -14.61 22.42
N GLY A 346 26.80 -15.10 21.84
CA GLY A 346 25.78 -15.85 22.57
C GLY A 346 24.50 -16.02 21.76
N SER A 347 23.39 -16.26 22.44
CA SER A 347 22.07 -16.26 21.84
C SER A 347 21.07 -15.64 22.80
N VAL A 348 19.96 -15.15 22.27
CA VAL A 348 18.85 -14.64 23.07
C VAL A 348 17.55 -15.25 22.57
N SER A 349 16.87 -15.94 23.47
CA SER A 349 15.58 -16.57 23.20
C SER A 349 14.44 -15.72 23.76
N TYR A 350 13.33 -15.67 23.03
CA TYR A 350 12.15 -14.91 23.41
C TYR A 350 10.90 -15.67 22.96
N ALA A 351 9.85 -15.57 23.77
CA ALA A 351 8.53 -16.09 23.38
C ALA A 351 7.89 -15.12 22.39
N CYS A 352 7.32 -15.65 21.31
CA CYS A 352 6.62 -14.85 20.32
C CYS A 352 5.27 -14.40 20.90
N ASP A 353 5.17 -13.12 21.26
CA ASP A 353 3.88 -12.50 21.61
C ASP A 353 3.12 -12.13 20.33
N PRO A 354 1.94 -12.73 20.06
CA PRO A 354 1.17 -12.46 18.85
C PRO A 354 0.66 -11.02 18.76
N ALA A 355 0.60 -10.29 19.88
CA ALA A 355 0.11 -8.91 19.94
C ALA A 355 1.18 -7.84 19.65
N VAL A 356 2.44 -8.23 19.41
CA VAL A 356 3.49 -7.28 18.98
C VAL A 356 3.14 -6.71 17.60
N GLY A 357 3.29 -5.40 17.44
CA GLY A 357 3.04 -4.66 16.20
C GLY A 357 2.02 -3.52 16.33
N VAL A 358 1.28 -3.44 17.45
CA VAL A 358 0.20 -2.47 17.64
C VAL A 358 0.66 -1.00 17.61
N SER A 359 1.93 -0.72 17.89
CA SER A 359 2.53 0.61 17.77
C SER A 359 3.26 0.82 16.44
N THR A 360 3.47 -0.25 15.68
CA THR A 360 3.99 -0.24 14.30
C THR A 360 2.88 -0.02 13.28
N MET A 361 1.63 -0.03 13.74
CA MET A 361 0.35 0.11 13.04
C MET A 361 0.13 1.51 12.41
N GLY A 362 1.18 2.04 11.79
CA GLY A 362 1.36 3.42 11.38
C GLY A 362 1.58 3.63 9.88
N LEU A 363 1.27 2.63 9.07
CA LEU A 363 1.56 2.58 7.64
C LEU A 363 0.42 1.83 6.93
N ILE A 364 -0.83 2.09 7.35
CA ILE A 364 -2.03 1.30 7.02
C ILE A 364 -3.17 2.22 6.52
N THR A 365 -2.84 3.32 5.85
CA THR A 365 -3.63 4.56 5.91
C THR A 365 -4.61 4.82 4.77
N GLY A 366 -4.80 3.87 3.85
CA GLY A 366 -5.82 4.04 2.79
C GLY A 366 -7.23 4.26 3.34
N LEU A 367 -7.50 3.85 4.59
CA LEU A 367 -8.80 3.87 5.26
C LEU A 367 -8.81 4.69 6.56
N ALA A 368 -7.85 5.58 6.80
CA ALA A 368 -7.86 6.41 8.02
C ALA A 368 -7.52 7.88 7.75
N GLY A 369 -7.53 8.28 6.48
CA GLY A 369 -7.24 9.65 6.05
C GLY A 369 -5.83 10.10 6.44
N ASP A 370 -5.76 11.08 7.34
CA ASP A 370 -4.50 11.71 7.80
C ASP A 370 -3.93 11.10 9.09
N THR A 371 -4.56 10.03 9.58
CA THR A 371 -4.22 9.37 10.84
C THR A 371 -3.73 7.95 10.57
N GLY A 372 -2.96 7.42 11.52
CA GLY A 372 -2.36 6.09 11.45
C GLY A 372 -0.89 6.16 11.05
N LEU A 373 -0.13 7.09 11.64
CA LEU A 373 1.35 7.10 11.64
C LEU A 373 1.91 6.27 12.81
N PRO A 374 3.18 5.81 12.75
CA PRO A 374 3.71 4.91 13.78
C PRO A 374 3.79 5.60 15.14
N LEU A 375 3.47 4.83 16.18
CA LEU A 375 3.53 5.28 17.57
C LEU A 375 4.92 5.01 18.16
N ASP A 376 5.08 5.30 19.45
CA ASP A 376 6.32 5.07 20.19
C ASP A 376 6.67 3.58 20.25
N GLN A 377 7.81 3.20 19.65
CA GLN A 377 8.23 1.79 19.56
C GLN A 377 8.67 1.19 20.91
N ARG A 378 8.85 2.01 21.97
CA ARG A 378 9.10 1.48 23.34
C ARG A 378 7.98 0.54 23.82
N ARG A 379 6.77 0.70 23.30
CA ARG A 379 5.62 -0.16 23.59
C ARG A 379 5.80 -1.59 23.11
N GLU A 380 6.58 -1.80 22.04
CA GLU A 380 6.84 -3.12 21.45
C GLU A 380 8.06 -3.80 22.05
N ALA A 381 8.90 -3.06 22.78
CA ALA A 381 10.14 -3.57 23.36
C ALA A 381 9.95 -4.78 24.31
N PRO A 382 8.89 -4.86 25.15
CA PRO A 382 8.69 -6.02 26.02
C PRO A 382 8.45 -7.35 25.27
N GLY A 383 7.88 -7.30 24.06
CA GLY A 383 7.64 -8.46 23.21
C GLY A 383 8.73 -8.70 22.15
N SER A 384 9.82 -7.94 22.22
CA SER A 384 10.90 -7.96 21.24
C SER A 384 12.26 -8.16 21.91
N VAL A 385 13.21 -8.70 21.17
CA VAL A 385 14.63 -8.57 21.52
C VAL A 385 15.14 -7.26 20.93
N VAL A 386 15.82 -6.46 21.76
CA VAL A 386 16.28 -5.12 21.38
C VAL A 386 17.80 -5.02 21.44
N PHE A 387 18.39 -4.50 20.38
CA PHE A 387 19.81 -4.17 20.28
C PHE A 387 19.95 -2.68 20.03
N ILE A 388 20.74 -1.98 20.85
CA ILE A 388 20.91 -0.53 20.76
C ILE A 388 22.40 -0.21 20.58
N GLY A 389 22.68 0.66 19.63
CA GLY A 389 24.03 1.16 19.36
C GLY A 389 24.52 2.19 20.37
N GLU A 390 25.76 2.61 20.15
CA GLU A 390 26.33 3.73 20.88
C GLU A 390 25.62 5.04 20.54
N ARG A 391 25.77 6.02 21.44
CA ARG A 391 25.24 7.36 21.22
C ARG A 391 26.01 8.01 20.07
N LEU A 392 25.29 8.49 19.06
CA LEU A 392 25.87 9.13 17.90
C LEU A 392 26.55 10.45 18.29
N GLU A 393 27.78 10.66 17.84
CA GLU A 393 28.52 11.92 18.04
C GLU A 393 28.18 12.98 16.99
N ALA A 394 27.71 12.54 15.82
CA ALA A 394 27.28 13.36 14.70
C ALA A 394 26.02 12.75 14.05
N ASP A 395 25.37 13.49 13.16
CA ASP A 395 24.23 13.00 12.41
C ASP A 395 24.61 11.77 11.55
N LEU A 396 23.75 10.77 11.51
CA LEU A 396 23.89 9.57 10.69
C LEU A 396 22.75 9.53 9.66
N GLU A 397 23.09 9.73 8.40
CA GLU A 397 22.13 9.59 7.31
C GLU A 397 22.12 8.16 6.76
N LEU A 398 20.94 7.55 6.73
CA LEU A 398 20.66 6.29 6.06
C LEU A 398 19.79 6.57 4.83
N THR A 399 20.32 6.34 3.62
CA THR A 399 19.54 6.45 2.38
C THR A 399 19.81 5.28 1.43
N GLY A 400 18.84 4.38 1.26
CA GLY A 400 18.94 3.15 0.48
C GLY A 400 18.14 2.00 1.11
N PHE A 401 18.53 0.76 0.83
CA PHE A 401 17.94 -0.45 1.44
C PHE A 401 18.82 -0.97 2.59
N PRO A 402 18.37 -0.90 3.85
CA PRO A 402 19.02 -1.62 4.94
C PRO A 402 18.82 -3.13 4.78
N HIS A 403 19.80 -3.92 5.20
CA HIS A 403 19.73 -5.38 5.12
C HIS A 403 20.11 -6.01 6.45
N ALA A 404 19.35 -6.98 6.94
CA ALA A 404 19.67 -7.77 8.11
C ALA A 404 19.99 -9.22 7.70
N THR A 405 21.15 -9.72 8.14
CA THR A 405 21.47 -11.15 8.12
C THR A 405 21.29 -11.66 9.55
N LEU A 406 20.26 -12.45 9.80
CA LEU A 406 19.98 -13.01 11.12
C LEU A 406 20.19 -14.53 11.11
N TYR A 407 21.00 -15.00 12.05
CA TYR A 407 21.10 -16.42 12.37
C TYR A 407 20.10 -16.73 13.47
N VAL A 408 19.12 -17.57 13.16
CA VAL A 408 17.96 -17.78 14.03
C VAL A 408 17.60 -19.25 14.14
N SER A 409 16.95 -19.61 15.24
CA SER A 409 16.29 -20.91 15.39
C SER A 409 14.94 -20.72 16.06
N SER A 410 14.07 -21.72 15.97
CA SER A 410 12.77 -21.71 16.64
C SER A 410 12.43 -23.08 17.22
N THR A 411 11.55 -23.10 18.21
CA THR A 411 10.91 -24.34 18.68
C THR A 411 9.79 -24.82 17.76
N ALA A 412 9.30 -23.97 16.85
CA ALA A 412 8.19 -24.27 15.94
C ALA A 412 8.68 -24.55 14.51
N GLU A 413 7.88 -25.32 13.75
CA GLU A 413 8.13 -25.59 12.33
C GLU A 413 7.74 -24.41 11.43
N VAL A 414 6.81 -23.56 11.90
CA VAL A 414 6.35 -22.34 11.22
C VAL A 414 6.55 -21.15 12.16
N THR A 415 7.33 -20.17 11.73
CA THR A 415 7.55 -18.93 12.47
C THR A 415 7.91 -17.79 11.53
N ALA A 416 7.92 -16.57 12.07
CA ALA A 416 8.33 -15.37 11.38
C ALA A 416 9.23 -14.51 12.27
N PHE A 417 9.95 -13.60 11.64
CA PHE A 417 10.82 -12.64 12.30
C PHE A 417 10.48 -11.24 11.78
N SER A 418 9.87 -10.42 12.62
CA SER A 418 9.71 -8.98 12.39
C SER A 418 11.00 -8.28 12.81
N VAL A 419 11.56 -7.47 11.91
CA VAL A 419 12.79 -6.71 12.12
C VAL A 419 12.47 -5.22 11.93
N LYS A 420 12.77 -4.41 12.93
CA LYS A 420 12.48 -2.97 12.92
C LYS A 420 13.75 -2.19 13.22
N LEU A 421 14.10 -1.23 12.36
CA LEU A 421 15.06 -0.19 12.67
C LEU A 421 14.36 0.96 13.37
N VAL A 422 14.92 1.41 14.47
CA VAL A 422 14.35 2.47 15.30
C VAL A 422 15.38 3.55 15.62
N ASP A 423 14.90 4.78 15.65
CA ASP A 423 15.65 5.95 16.13
C ASP A 423 15.32 6.14 17.62
N VAL A 424 16.31 5.86 18.46
CA VAL A 424 16.22 5.93 19.92
C VAL A 424 16.60 7.33 20.37
N HIS A 425 15.58 8.16 20.59
CA HIS A 425 15.76 9.49 21.16
C HIS A 425 16.31 9.41 22.61
N PRO A 426 17.28 10.26 23.02
CA PRO A 426 17.95 10.18 24.31
C PRO A 426 17.01 10.22 25.52
N ASP A 427 16.02 11.12 25.50
CA ASP A 427 15.06 11.32 26.59
C ASP A 427 13.59 11.12 26.14
N GLY A 428 13.38 10.56 24.95
CA GLY A 428 12.11 10.65 24.23
C GLY A 428 11.58 9.31 23.71
N PRO A 429 10.46 9.35 23.00
CA PRO A 429 9.93 8.18 22.29
C PRO A 429 10.87 7.65 21.22
N TRP A 430 10.76 6.34 20.93
CA TRP A 430 11.50 5.71 19.85
C TRP A 430 10.68 5.78 18.56
N ALA A 431 11.28 6.33 17.49
CA ALA A 431 10.62 6.46 16.19
C ALA A 431 10.95 5.25 15.31
N LEU A 432 9.96 4.78 14.54
CA LEU A 432 10.16 3.74 13.53
C LEU A 432 10.85 4.34 12.30
N VAL A 433 11.99 3.76 11.90
CA VAL A 433 12.76 4.20 10.73
C VAL A 433 12.45 3.32 9.53
N SER A 434 12.49 2.00 9.71
CA SER A 434 12.18 1.01 8.68
C SER A 434 11.77 -0.30 9.35
N ARG A 435 11.03 -1.15 8.63
CA ARG A 435 10.58 -2.44 9.11
C ARG A 435 10.48 -3.46 7.98
N VAL A 436 10.36 -4.71 8.38
CA VAL A 436 9.88 -5.81 7.55
C VAL A 436 9.51 -6.97 8.48
N ILE A 437 8.69 -7.90 8.00
CA ILE A 437 8.53 -9.21 8.61
C ILE A 437 8.95 -10.26 7.59
N LYS A 438 9.52 -11.38 8.02
CA LYS A 438 9.89 -12.50 7.15
C LYS A 438 9.38 -13.81 7.72
N ASN A 439 8.54 -14.50 6.95
CA ASN A 439 8.17 -15.89 7.20
C ASN A 439 9.38 -16.79 6.94
N ALA A 440 9.86 -17.47 7.97
CA ALA A 440 11.07 -18.28 7.91
C ALA A 440 10.89 -19.56 7.05
N THR A 441 9.65 -20.00 6.82
CA THR A 441 9.37 -21.13 5.94
C THR A 441 9.61 -20.79 4.47
N GLN A 442 9.49 -19.50 4.12
CA GLN A 442 9.78 -18.94 2.80
C GLN A 442 11.22 -18.42 2.65
N ARG A 443 12.14 -18.86 3.52
CA ARG A 443 13.56 -18.46 3.47
C ARG A 443 14.24 -18.75 2.12
N ASN A 444 13.84 -19.85 1.47
CA ASN A 444 14.43 -20.30 0.20
C ASN A 444 13.52 -20.08 -1.02
N SER A 445 12.20 -19.97 -0.81
CA SER A 445 11.23 -19.88 -1.90
C SER A 445 9.91 -19.28 -1.42
N ARG A 446 9.38 -18.30 -2.19
CA ARG A 446 8.03 -17.72 -2.01
C ARG A 446 6.92 -18.61 -2.58
N THR A 447 7.27 -19.54 -3.49
CA THR A 447 6.32 -20.46 -4.15
C THR A 447 6.26 -21.84 -3.50
N ASP A 448 7.36 -22.27 -2.88
CA ASP A 448 7.54 -23.60 -2.30
C ASP A 448 8.12 -23.49 -0.87
N PRO A 449 7.33 -22.98 0.09
CA PRO A 449 7.73 -22.90 1.50
C PRO A 449 8.03 -24.29 2.08
N ALA A 450 9.02 -24.35 2.96
CA ALA A 450 9.40 -25.57 3.67
C ALA A 450 9.47 -25.33 5.18
N PRO A 451 9.02 -26.29 6.01
CA PRO A 451 9.04 -26.15 7.47
C PRO A 451 10.47 -25.98 7.98
N LEU A 452 10.59 -25.40 9.17
CA LEU A 452 11.82 -25.41 9.95
C LEU A 452 11.98 -26.75 10.66
N VAL A 453 13.23 -27.15 10.92
CA VAL A 453 13.51 -28.20 11.91
C VAL A 453 13.67 -27.52 13.28
N PRO A 454 12.84 -27.85 14.28
CA PRO A 454 12.94 -27.23 15.59
C PRO A 454 14.35 -27.31 16.19
N GLY A 455 14.88 -26.15 16.60
CA GLY A 455 16.23 -25.99 17.17
C GLY A 455 17.36 -25.88 16.14
N GLU A 456 17.12 -26.10 14.85
CA GLU A 456 18.12 -25.88 13.81
C GLU A 456 18.38 -24.37 13.62
N VAL A 457 19.66 -24.00 13.56
CA VAL A 457 20.07 -22.63 13.24
C VAL A 457 20.05 -22.45 11.72
N ILE A 458 19.30 -21.46 11.27
CA ILE A 458 19.20 -21.07 9.86
C ILE A 458 19.67 -19.63 9.69
N GLU A 459 20.15 -19.30 8.51
CA GLU A 459 20.43 -17.92 8.10
C GLU A 459 19.20 -17.34 7.39
N LEU A 460 18.75 -16.17 7.82
CA LEU A 460 17.75 -15.35 7.14
C LEU A 460 18.41 -14.08 6.60
N ASN A 461 18.29 -13.88 5.29
CA ASN A 461 18.66 -12.63 4.63
C ASN A 461 17.39 -11.82 4.40
N ILE A 462 17.35 -10.65 5.01
CA ILE A 462 16.15 -9.83 5.17
C ILE A 462 16.47 -8.43 4.70
N GLU A 463 15.96 -8.05 3.52
CA GLU A 463 15.95 -6.66 3.07
C GLU A 463 14.82 -5.90 3.78
N LEU A 464 15.13 -4.75 4.36
CA LEU A 464 14.14 -3.89 5.02
C LEU A 464 13.57 -2.87 4.03
N GLU A 465 12.41 -2.30 4.34
CA GLU A 465 11.84 -1.16 3.60
C GLU A 465 12.91 -0.06 3.39
N PRO A 466 12.97 0.57 2.20
CA PRO A 466 13.98 1.59 1.92
C PRO A 466 13.82 2.79 2.85
N VAL A 467 14.93 3.49 3.07
CA VAL A 467 14.99 4.66 3.93
C VAL A 467 15.58 5.84 3.17
N SER A 468 15.16 7.04 3.56
CA SER A 468 15.97 8.25 3.54
C SER A 468 15.70 8.96 4.86
N TYR A 469 16.62 8.84 5.81
CA TYR A 469 16.40 9.24 7.19
C TYR A 469 17.72 9.68 7.86
N VAL A 470 17.70 10.81 8.55
CA VAL A 470 18.82 11.33 9.35
C VAL A 470 18.55 11.10 10.83
N LEU A 471 19.33 10.22 11.46
CA LEU A 471 19.38 10.11 12.92
C LEU A 471 20.24 11.25 13.45
N GLY A 472 19.68 12.06 14.36
CA GLY A 472 20.37 13.23 14.90
C GLY A 472 21.49 12.89 15.87
N ALA A 473 22.51 13.75 15.93
CA ALA A 473 23.56 13.65 16.95
C ALA A 473 22.96 13.53 18.36
N GLY A 474 23.47 12.59 19.14
CA GLY A 474 22.99 12.29 20.49
C GLY A 474 21.87 11.26 20.57
N HIS A 475 21.27 10.85 19.45
CA HIS A 475 20.37 9.68 19.35
C HIS A 475 21.19 8.38 19.29
N ARG A 476 20.50 7.23 19.24
CA ARG A 476 21.08 5.92 19.00
C ARG A 476 20.28 5.19 17.92
N LEU A 477 20.95 4.40 17.10
CA LEU A 477 20.28 3.43 16.24
C LEU A 477 19.91 2.19 17.06
N GLY A 478 18.69 1.68 16.88
CA GLY A 478 18.24 0.43 17.48
C GLY A 478 17.69 -0.56 16.45
N ILE A 479 17.78 -1.84 16.78
CA ILE A 479 17.14 -2.94 16.06
C ILE A 479 16.22 -3.67 17.04
N MET A 480 14.99 -3.91 16.64
CA MET A 480 14.04 -4.74 17.37
C MET A 480 13.70 -5.98 16.54
N VAL A 481 13.76 -7.16 17.17
CA VAL A 481 13.40 -8.44 16.54
C VAL A 481 12.25 -9.08 17.32
N ALA A 482 11.15 -9.39 16.64
CA ALA A 482 9.96 -9.99 17.24
C ALA A 482 9.42 -11.14 16.38
N GLY A 483 8.45 -11.89 16.90
CA GLY A 483 7.81 -13.01 16.20
C GLY A 483 6.48 -12.67 15.49
N SER A 484 6.00 -11.43 15.63
CA SER A 484 4.71 -10.96 15.13
C SER A 484 4.80 -9.49 14.70
N ASP A 485 3.85 -9.05 13.88
CA ASP A 485 3.60 -7.63 13.57
C ASP A 485 2.08 -7.38 13.39
N PHE A 486 1.30 -7.78 14.40
CA PHE A 486 -0.15 -7.64 14.44
C PHE A 486 -0.57 -6.18 14.71
N PRO A 487 -1.65 -5.67 14.07
CA PRO A 487 -2.57 -6.36 13.14
C PRO A 487 -2.21 -6.14 11.67
N LEU A 488 -1.00 -5.70 11.35
CA LEU A 488 -0.57 -5.59 9.95
C LEU A 488 -0.65 -6.96 9.30
N VAL A 489 -0.11 -7.99 9.96
CA VAL A 489 -0.17 -9.38 9.50
C VAL A 489 -0.89 -10.32 10.47
N TRP A 490 -1.35 -11.44 9.93
CA TRP A 490 -2.01 -12.50 10.68
C TRP A 490 -1.03 -13.18 11.66
N PRO A 491 -1.40 -13.42 12.93
CA PRO A 491 -0.55 -14.11 13.89
C PRO A 491 -0.31 -15.59 13.57
N LEU A 492 0.89 -16.07 13.88
CA LEU A 492 1.28 -17.47 13.71
C LEU A 492 0.33 -18.43 14.48
N PRO A 493 0.13 -19.67 14.00
CA PRO A 493 -0.81 -20.60 14.60
C PRO A 493 -0.35 -21.13 15.97
N GLU A 494 0.96 -21.27 16.17
CA GLU A 494 1.52 -21.94 17.33
C GLU A 494 2.37 -20.99 18.18
N HIS A 495 2.46 -21.32 19.46
CA HIS A 495 3.42 -20.71 20.35
C HIS A 495 4.84 -21.12 19.96
N ALA A 496 5.65 -20.14 19.59
CA ALA A 496 7.04 -20.32 19.27
C ALA A 496 7.94 -19.62 20.29
N THR A 497 9.05 -20.26 20.65
CA THR A 497 10.21 -19.57 21.22
C THR A 497 11.24 -19.42 20.11
N ASN A 498 11.43 -18.19 19.66
CA ASN A 498 12.44 -17.84 18.67
C ASN A 498 13.76 -17.50 19.39
N THR A 499 14.88 -17.71 18.70
CA THR A 499 16.22 -17.41 19.21
C THR A 499 17.02 -16.70 18.13
N VAL A 500 17.69 -15.61 18.50
CA VAL A 500 18.70 -14.93 17.67
C VAL A 500 20.08 -15.33 18.17
N HIS A 501 20.91 -15.87 17.27
CA HIS A 501 22.28 -16.29 17.52
C HIS A 501 23.24 -15.17 17.09
N MET A 502 24.29 -14.95 17.88
CA MET A 502 25.24 -13.85 17.72
C MET A 502 26.65 -14.26 18.15
N ASP A 503 26.98 -15.53 17.99
CA ASP A 503 28.34 -16.04 18.19
C ASP A 503 29.18 -15.87 16.93
N ARG A 504 30.47 -16.26 17.01
CA ARG A 504 31.43 -16.13 15.90
C ARG A 504 30.99 -16.84 14.62
N ASP A 505 30.39 -18.02 14.75
CA ASP A 505 29.95 -18.82 13.60
C ASP A 505 28.59 -18.34 13.08
N HIS A 506 27.83 -17.62 13.91
CA HIS A 506 26.51 -17.08 13.63
C HIS A 506 26.45 -15.55 13.83
N PRO A 507 27.23 -14.73 13.09
CA PRO A 507 27.35 -13.30 13.33
C PRO A 507 26.14 -12.54 12.76
N SER A 508 25.02 -12.55 13.50
CA SER A 508 23.84 -11.77 13.17
C SER A 508 24.18 -10.27 13.10
N ARG A 509 23.75 -9.61 12.04
CA ARG A 509 24.19 -8.24 11.70
C ARG A 509 23.16 -7.49 10.88
N VAL A 510 23.28 -6.17 10.89
CA VAL A 510 22.65 -5.27 9.93
C VAL A 510 23.72 -4.61 9.07
N THR A 511 23.41 -4.39 7.81
CA THR A 511 24.17 -3.59 6.86
C THR A 511 23.34 -2.38 6.48
N LEU A 512 23.92 -1.19 6.61
CA LEU A 512 23.24 0.09 6.53
C LEU A 512 23.77 0.90 5.33
N PRO A 513 22.90 1.55 4.55
CA PRO A 513 23.31 2.41 3.43
C PRO A 513 23.62 3.82 3.94
N VAL A 514 24.84 4.02 4.46
CA VAL A 514 25.27 5.26 5.11
C VAL A 514 25.71 6.29 4.07
N VAL A 515 25.18 7.50 4.16
CA VAL A 515 25.55 8.61 3.27
C VAL A 515 26.41 9.61 4.01
N SER A 516 27.71 9.61 3.74
CA SER A 516 28.68 10.51 4.39
C SER A 516 28.58 11.97 3.90
N ARG A 517 28.08 12.19 2.67
CA ARG A 517 27.82 13.51 2.10
C ARG A 517 26.33 13.73 1.87
N HIS A 518 25.70 14.50 2.77
CA HIS A 518 24.26 14.76 2.77
C HIS A 518 23.81 15.62 1.56
N ASP A 519 24.73 16.38 0.96
CA ASP A 519 24.50 17.16 -0.26
C ASP A 519 24.79 16.32 -1.51
N SER A 520 23.78 16.13 -2.36
CA SER A 520 23.93 15.42 -3.64
C SER A 520 24.68 16.24 -4.70
N GLY A 521 24.88 17.55 -4.48
CA GLY A 521 25.43 18.47 -5.47
C GLY A 521 24.45 18.85 -6.58
N LEU A 522 23.21 18.39 -6.50
CA LEU A 522 22.11 18.70 -7.40
C LEU A 522 21.22 19.78 -6.76
N PRO A 523 20.57 20.65 -7.56
CA PRO A 523 19.58 21.56 -7.02
C PRO A 523 18.44 20.78 -6.38
N ALA A 524 17.99 21.23 -5.20
CA ALA A 524 16.77 20.71 -4.60
C ALA A 524 15.58 20.93 -5.54
N PRO A 525 14.57 20.04 -5.55
CA PRO A 525 13.42 20.21 -6.41
C PRO A 525 12.61 21.44 -5.97
N ASP A 526 12.20 22.26 -6.93
CA ASP A 526 11.43 23.48 -6.70
C ASP A 526 9.93 23.21 -6.92
N TYR A 527 9.36 22.37 -6.06
CA TYR A 527 7.95 22.01 -6.16
C TYR A 527 7.04 23.16 -5.74
N ARG A 528 5.99 23.40 -6.53
CA ARG A 528 4.94 24.33 -6.13
C ARG A 528 4.23 23.83 -4.87
N PRO A 529 3.99 24.70 -3.87
CA PRO A 529 3.19 24.32 -2.73
C PRO A 529 1.77 23.97 -3.20
N ALA A 530 1.18 22.93 -2.61
CA ALA A 530 -0.20 22.57 -2.92
C ALA A 530 -1.15 23.76 -2.63
N PRO A 531 -2.24 23.89 -3.39
CA PRO A 531 -3.32 24.82 -3.04
C PRO A 531 -3.90 24.49 -1.64
N PRO A 532 -4.69 25.40 -1.05
CA PRO A 532 -5.47 25.08 0.14
C PRO A 532 -6.27 23.79 -0.07
N LEU A 533 -6.47 23.02 1.01
CA LEU A 533 -7.31 21.83 0.94
C LEU A 533 -8.70 22.21 0.43
N PRO A 534 -9.30 21.38 -0.44
CA PRO A 534 -10.65 21.63 -0.90
C PRO A 534 -11.62 21.68 0.28
N GLU A 535 -12.67 22.49 0.17
CA GLU A 535 -13.76 22.45 1.13
C GLU A 535 -14.44 21.08 1.05
N ALA A 536 -14.64 20.43 2.20
CA ALA A 536 -15.33 19.14 2.23
C ALA A 536 -16.78 19.31 1.70
N SER A 537 -17.16 18.52 0.70
CA SER A 537 -18.53 18.47 0.16
C SER A 537 -19.52 17.72 1.07
N GLY A 538 -19.12 17.44 2.31
CA GLY A 538 -19.82 16.55 3.22
C GLY A 538 -19.30 16.61 4.66
N THR A 539 -19.84 15.74 5.50
CA THR A 539 -19.41 15.54 6.88
C THR A 539 -18.66 14.23 7.03
N THR A 540 -17.46 14.28 7.58
CA THR A 540 -16.72 13.10 8.01
C THR A 540 -17.04 12.81 9.47
N GLU A 541 -17.42 11.58 9.77
CA GLU A 541 -17.59 11.12 11.15
C GLU A 541 -16.22 11.05 11.85
N PRO A 542 -16.14 11.35 13.16
CA PRO A 542 -14.86 11.30 13.88
C PRO A 542 -14.24 9.90 13.80
N LEU A 543 -12.99 9.82 13.34
CA LEU A 543 -12.23 8.58 13.35
C LEU A 543 -12.02 8.10 14.79
N ARG A 544 -12.55 6.91 15.09
CA ARG A 544 -12.27 6.17 16.32
C ARG A 544 -11.25 5.09 16.01
N TRP A 545 -10.07 5.19 16.62
CA TRP A 545 -9.04 4.17 16.55
C TRP A 545 -8.64 3.79 17.97
N GLU A 546 -8.95 2.57 18.38
CA GLU A 546 -8.73 2.09 19.74
C GLU A 546 -7.91 0.81 19.78
N LEU A 547 -7.03 0.75 20.78
CA LEU A 547 -6.42 -0.48 21.26
C LEU A 547 -7.18 -0.93 22.51
N VAL A 548 -7.78 -2.11 22.45
CA VAL A 548 -8.55 -2.70 23.54
C VAL A 548 -7.82 -3.94 24.04
N GLU A 549 -7.42 -3.95 25.31
CA GLU A 549 -6.82 -5.10 25.96
C GLU A 549 -7.75 -5.62 27.06
N SER A 550 -7.92 -6.94 27.12
CA SER A 550 -8.70 -7.56 28.19
C SER A 550 -8.04 -7.31 29.54
N LEU A 551 -8.83 -7.31 30.63
CA LEU A 551 -8.27 -7.15 31.99
C LEU A 551 -7.31 -8.30 32.38
N SER A 552 -7.40 -9.45 31.73
CA SER A 552 -6.44 -10.55 31.88
C SER A 552 -5.11 -10.30 31.17
N GLY A 553 -5.05 -9.31 30.26
CA GLY A 553 -3.91 -9.06 29.40
C GLY A 553 -3.70 -10.15 28.35
N THR A 554 -4.71 -10.98 28.05
CA THR A 554 -4.58 -12.09 27.10
C THR A 554 -5.09 -11.71 25.72
N GLU A 555 -6.24 -11.06 25.64
CA GLU A 555 -6.85 -10.67 24.37
C GLU A 555 -6.49 -9.22 24.06
N VAL A 556 -6.00 -8.99 22.85
CA VAL A 556 -5.70 -7.66 22.31
C VAL A 556 -6.50 -7.47 21.04
N SER A 557 -7.22 -6.35 20.95
CA SER A 557 -7.99 -5.98 19.78
C SER A 557 -7.63 -4.57 19.31
N VAL A 558 -7.59 -4.41 18.00
CA VAL A 558 -7.57 -3.09 17.35
C VAL A 558 -8.93 -2.86 16.73
N VAL A 559 -9.56 -1.73 17.08
CA VAL A 559 -10.88 -1.34 16.59
C VAL A 559 -10.75 -0.01 15.86
N VAL A 560 -11.23 0.04 14.62
CA VAL A 560 -11.29 1.27 13.82
C VAL A 560 -12.71 1.48 13.32
N SER A 561 -13.24 2.68 13.52
CA SER A 561 -14.60 3.05 13.11
C SER A 561 -14.62 4.49 12.62
N TRP A 562 -15.20 4.71 11.43
CA TRP A 562 -15.35 6.03 10.81
C TRP A 562 -16.28 5.94 9.60
N GLY A 563 -16.71 7.10 9.12
CA GLY A 563 -17.63 7.21 8.00
C GLY A 563 -17.60 8.58 7.35
N SER A 564 -18.29 8.70 6.23
CA SER A 564 -18.46 9.95 5.51
C SER A 564 -19.86 10.04 4.91
N ASP A 565 -20.40 11.24 4.88
CA ASP A 565 -21.67 11.58 4.24
C ASP A 565 -21.44 12.81 3.34
N ALA A 566 -21.51 12.63 2.02
CA ALA A 566 -21.19 13.68 1.07
C ALA A 566 -22.25 13.80 -0.02
N ILE A 567 -22.49 15.03 -0.47
CA ILE A 567 -23.30 15.32 -1.65
C ILE A 567 -22.34 15.61 -2.80
N GLN A 568 -22.49 14.84 -3.88
CA GLN A 568 -21.71 14.99 -5.09
C GLN A 568 -22.21 16.18 -5.93
N ASP A 569 -21.38 16.67 -6.85
CA ASP A 569 -21.70 17.78 -7.77
C ASP A 569 -22.91 17.49 -8.68
N ASN A 570 -23.20 16.22 -8.98
CA ASN A 570 -24.39 15.79 -9.70
C ASN A 570 -25.66 15.67 -8.81
N GLY A 571 -25.55 15.97 -7.52
CA GLY A 571 -26.64 15.92 -6.55
C GLY A 571 -26.84 14.56 -5.88
N ALA A 572 -26.07 13.52 -6.26
CA ALA A 572 -26.12 12.23 -5.58
C ALA A 572 -25.61 12.37 -4.14
N ARG A 573 -26.28 11.75 -3.17
CA ARG A 573 -25.75 11.62 -1.80
C ARG A 573 -25.11 10.25 -1.64
N VAL A 574 -23.89 10.24 -1.15
CA VAL A 574 -23.11 9.04 -0.87
C VAL A 574 -22.77 9.03 0.62
N TYR A 575 -23.24 7.99 1.30
CA TYR A 575 -22.90 7.72 2.69
C TYR A 575 -22.13 6.42 2.77
N TRP A 576 -21.08 6.38 3.58
CA TRP A 576 -20.47 5.13 3.99
C TRP A 576 -19.99 5.17 5.43
N HIS A 577 -19.97 4.00 6.05
CA HIS A 577 -19.43 3.79 7.38
C HIS A 577 -18.77 2.42 7.45
N VAL A 578 -17.64 2.33 8.13
CA VAL A 578 -16.94 1.08 8.37
C VAL A 578 -16.63 0.92 9.85
N ASP A 579 -16.99 -0.24 10.39
CA ASP A 579 -16.49 -0.76 11.66
C ASP A 579 -15.55 -1.93 11.35
N PHE A 580 -14.30 -1.83 11.81
CA PHE A 580 -13.29 -2.87 11.68
C PHE A 580 -12.79 -3.29 13.07
N ARG A 581 -12.58 -4.59 13.25
CA ARG A 581 -11.94 -5.15 14.42
C ARG A 581 -11.00 -6.30 14.06
N ALA A 582 -9.74 -6.20 14.46
CA ALA A 582 -8.82 -7.33 14.50
C ALA A 582 -8.59 -7.74 15.96
N THR A 583 -8.60 -9.04 16.24
CA THR A 583 -8.42 -9.60 17.58
C THR A 583 -7.41 -10.75 17.56
N THR A 584 -6.52 -10.77 18.55
CA THR A 584 -5.64 -11.90 18.85
C THR A 584 -5.66 -12.20 20.35
N ASP A 585 -5.43 -13.46 20.69
CA ASP A 585 -5.30 -13.90 22.08
C ASP A 585 -3.93 -14.51 22.28
N ARG A 586 -3.18 -13.99 23.26
CA ARG A 586 -1.84 -14.45 23.61
C ARG A 586 -1.80 -15.92 23.99
N ALA A 587 -2.84 -16.50 24.58
CA ALA A 587 -2.89 -17.92 24.91
C ALA A 587 -3.32 -18.79 23.71
N LYS A 588 -4.10 -18.23 22.78
CA LYS A 588 -4.69 -18.94 21.62
C LYS A 588 -4.46 -18.16 20.31
N PRO A 589 -3.21 -17.97 19.86
CA PRO A 589 -2.94 -17.16 18.67
C PRO A 589 -3.57 -17.71 17.39
N ALA A 590 -3.73 -19.04 17.29
CA ALA A 590 -4.45 -19.68 16.19
C ALA A 590 -5.90 -19.20 16.04
N GLU A 591 -6.57 -18.82 17.13
CA GLU A 591 -7.98 -18.42 17.19
C GLU A 591 -8.18 -16.91 16.89
N SER A 592 -7.17 -16.23 16.34
CA SER A 592 -7.28 -14.84 15.87
C SER A 592 -8.45 -14.63 14.89
N SER A 593 -8.97 -13.40 14.86
CA SER A 593 -10.06 -13.03 13.96
C SER A 593 -9.98 -11.59 13.46
N ILE A 594 -10.58 -11.37 12.29
CA ILE A 594 -10.80 -10.07 11.68
C ILE A 594 -12.27 -9.97 11.33
N GLU A 595 -12.88 -8.84 11.67
CA GLU A 595 -14.29 -8.55 11.45
C GLU A 595 -14.40 -7.15 10.84
N ALA A 596 -15.25 -7.01 9.83
CA ALA A 596 -15.59 -5.73 9.24
C ALA A 596 -17.10 -5.68 8.94
N ASP A 597 -17.75 -4.59 9.33
CA ASP A 597 -19.09 -4.20 8.89
C ASP A 597 -18.93 -2.93 8.05
N PHE A 598 -19.42 -2.95 6.82
CA PHE A 598 -19.38 -1.82 5.91
C PHE A 598 -20.79 -1.50 5.44
N ARG A 599 -21.22 -0.26 5.66
CA ARG A 599 -22.45 0.28 5.13
C ARG A 599 -22.13 1.26 4.01
N PHE A 600 -22.84 1.14 2.89
CA PHE A 600 -22.76 2.03 1.75
C PHE A 600 -24.18 2.40 1.32
N ASP A 601 -24.55 3.67 1.42
CA ASP A 601 -25.82 4.17 0.93
C ASP A 601 -25.57 5.11 -0.25
N VAL A 602 -26.33 4.92 -1.32
CA VAL A 602 -26.33 5.83 -2.47
C VAL A 602 -27.76 6.28 -2.75
N ASP A 603 -27.94 7.60 -2.85
CA ASP A 603 -29.21 8.23 -3.16
C ASP A 603 -29.05 9.13 -4.39
N HIS A 604 -29.72 8.77 -5.48
CA HIS A 604 -29.76 9.53 -6.73
C HIS A 604 -31.04 10.38 -6.85
N GLY A 605 -31.72 10.66 -5.73
CA GLY A 605 -32.93 11.49 -5.62
C GLY A 605 -34.24 10.76 -5.92
N ALA A 606 -34.22 9.78 -6.83
CA ALA A 606 -35.41 8.99 -7.18
C ALA A 606 -35.61 7.76 -6.28
N SER A 607 -34.51 7.20 -5.76
CA SER A 607 -34.49 6.00 -4.91
C SER A 607 -33.18 5.97 -4.12
N THR A 608 -33.25 5.42 -2.91
CA THR A 608 -32.08 5.19 -2.07
C THR A 608 -31.78 3.70 -2.01
N THR A 609 -30.53 3.33 -2.29
CA THR A 609 -30.05 1.96 -2.09
C THR A 609 -29.04 1.91 -0.95
N GLU A 610 -29.31 1.06 0.04
CA GLU A 610 -28.40 0.70 1.12
C GLU A 610 -27.80 -0.68 0.82
N VAL A 611 -26.48 -0.76 0.82
CA VAL A 611 -25.71 -2.01 0.77
C VAL A 611 -24.99 -2.18 2.10
N ARG A 612 -25.19 -3.32 2.75
CA ARG A 612 -24.42 -3.73 3.93
C ARG A 612 -23.58 -4.94 3.58
N THR A 613 -22.29 -4.86 3.88
CA THR A 613 -21.39 -6.00 3.84
C THR A 613 -20.90 -6.32 5.25
N THR A 614 -21.05 -7.58 5.65
CA THR A 614 -20.34 -8.12 6.82
C THR A 614 -19.27 -9.10 6.35
N SER A 615 -18.06 -8.95 6.85
CA SER A 615 -16.92 -9.82 6.55
C SER A 615 -16.31 -10.29 7.84
N ARG A 616 -16.10 -11.61 7.98
CA ARG A 616 -15.40 -12.21 9.10
C ARG A 616 -14.41 -13.24 8.59
N VAL A 617 -13.18 -13.14 9.05
CA VAL A 617 -12.17 -14.19 8.94
C VAL A 617 -11.80 -14.65 10.33
N ALA A 618 -11.80 -15.96 10.57
CA ALA A 618 -11.32 -16.56 11.81
C ALA A 618 -10.36 -17.70 11.50
N GLY A 619 -9.27 -17.79 12.27
CA GLY A 619 -8.33 -18.90 12.21
C GLY A 619 -8.63 -19.98 13.24
N ASN A 620 -8.08 -21.16 13.00
CA ASN A 620 -7.73 -22.12 14.05
C ASN A 620 -6.35 -22.74 13.70
N SER A 621 -5.96 -23.86 14.31
CA SER A 621 -4.68 -24.52 13.99
C SER A 621 -4.63 -25.09 12.58
N ASP A 622 -5.78 -25.43 11.99
CA ASP A 622 -5.85 -26.27 10.80
C ASP A 622 -6.30 -25.48 9.55
N ALA A 623 -7.09 -24.42 9.73
CA ALA A 623 -7.72 -23.69 8.63
C ALA A 623 -8.05 -22.22 8.96
N PHE A 624 -8.19 -21.42 7.91
CA PHE A 624 -8.86 -20.14 7.91
C PHE A 624 -10.31 -20.30 7.44
N HIS A 625 -11.24 -19.61 8.09
CA HIS A 625 -12.66 -19.59 7.78
C HIS A 625 -13.11 -18.16 7.51
N GLY A 626 -13.41 -17.88 6.25
CA GLY A 626 -13.96 -16.61 5.78
C GLY A 626 -15.47 -16.69 5.55
N VAL A 627 -16.18 -15.67 5.97
CA VAL A 627 -17.58 -15.42 5.63
C VAL A 627 -17.70 -13.98 5.15
N THR A 628 -18.30 -13.77 3.99
CA THR A 628 -18.69 -12.45 3.51
C THR A 628 -20.17 -12.50 3.18
N ALA A 629 -20.98 -11.61 3.74
CA ALA A 629 -22.39 -11.48 3.42
C ALA A 629 -22.67 -10.07 2.91
N VAL A 630 -23.42 -9.98 1.81
CA VAL A 630 -23.90 -8.73 1.22
C VAL A 630 -25.42 -8.73 1.30
N GLU A 631 -25.98 -7.66 1.83
CA GLU A 631 -27.41 -7.39 1.87
C GLU A 631 -27.69 -6.07 1.18
N VAL A 632 -28.71 -6.04 0.32
CA VAL A 632 -29.08 -4.83 -0.42
C VAL A 632 -30.55 -4.52 -0.18
N ARG A 633 -30.83 -3.26 0.12
CA ARG A 633 -32.17 -2.71 0.31
C ARG A 633 -32.34 -1.50 -0.57
N THR A 634 -33.47 -1.42 -1.26
CA THR A 634 -33.86 -0.25 -2.04
C THR A 634 -35.13 0.31 -1.44
N ASP A 635 -35.12 1.60 -1.09
CA ASP A 635 -36.20 2.31 -0.41
C ASP A 635 -36.70 1.57 0.86
N GLY A 636 -35.74 0.99 1.59
CA GLY A 636 -35.96 0.22 2.83
C GLY A 636 -36.42 -1.24 2.61
N MET A 637 -36.77 -1.62 1.38
CA MET A 637 -37.23 -2.96 1.03
C MET A 637 -36.05 -3.87 0.65
N PRO A 638 -35.95 -5.10 1.20
CA PRO A 638 -34.91 -6.06 0.80
C PRO A 638 -35.04 -6.43 -0.68
N CYS A 639 -33.96 -6.28 -1.44
CA CYS A 639 -33.92 -6.65 -2.86
C CYS A 639 -32.96 -7.82 -3.13
N PHE A 640 -31.85 -7.92 -2.39
CA PHE A 640 -30.85 -8.97 -2.57
C PHE A 640 -30.18 -9.33 -1.24
N SER A 641 -29.81 -10.60 -1.09
CA SER A 641 -28.92 -11.06 -0.02
C SER A 641 -28.13 -12.28 -0.48
N ARG A 642 -26.84 -12.30 -0.19
CA ARG A 642 -25.97 -13.43 -0.48
C ARG A 642 -24.84 -13.55 0.53
N THR A 643 -24.54 -14.78 0.90
CA THR A 643 -23.42 -15.13 1.77
C THR A 643 -22.48 -16.08 1.05
N TRP A 644 -21.19 -15.75 1.06
CA TRP A 644 -20.12 -16.62 0.62
C TRP A 644 -19.39 -17.18 1.84
N HIS A 645 -19.11 -18.47 1.81
CA HIS A 645 -18.28 -19.16 2.79
C HIS A 645 -17.03 -19.67 2.09
N CYS A 646 -15.87 -19.42 2.69
CA CYS A 646 -14.58 -19.92 2.24
C CYS A 646 -13.88 -20.57 3.42
N SER A 647 -13.43 -21.82 3.27
CA SER A 647 -12.58 -22.49 4.25
C SER A 647 -11.36 -23.01 3.53
N VAL A 648 -10.18 -22.61 4.00
CA VAL A 648 -8.89 -22.96 3.38
C VAL A 648 -7.99 -23.51 4.47
N PRO A 649 -7.34 -24.68 4.26
CA PRO A 649 -6.32 -25.16 5.18
C PRO A 649 -5.23 -24.11 5.41
N ARG A 650 -4.67 -24.08 6.62
CA ARG A 650 -3.46 -23.29 6.88
C ARG A 650 -2.30 -23.97 6.18
N GLY A 651 -1.65 -23.23 5.30
CA GLY A 651 -0.34 -23.58 4.80
C GLY A 651 0.72 -23.23 5.84
N PHE A 652 1.83 -22.66 5.39
CA PHE A 652 2.90 -22.19 6.28
C PHE A 652 2.62 -20.76 6.80
N LEU A 653 1.38 -20.49 7.20
CA LEU A 653 0.85 -19.19 7.66
C LEU A 653 0.18 -19.31 9.03
#